data_AF-I7M429-F1
#
_entry.id   AF-I7M429-F1
#
_cell.length_a   1.000
_cell.length_b   1.000
_cell.length_c   1.000
_cell.angle_alpha   90.00
_cell.angle_beta   90.00
_cell.angle_gamma   90.00
#
_symmetry.space_group_name_H-M   'P 1'
#
loop_
_entity.id
_entity.type
_entity.pdbx_description
1 polymer ?
#
loop_
_entity_poly.entity_id
_entity_poly.type
_entity_poly.pdbx_seq_one_letter_code
_entity_poly.pdbx_strand_id
1 'polypeptide(L)'
;MDQGFSTNVQNDILNEKQIAQIIDQLLQNKNEYFQVIKNEKYGKYYAVNNRKESYLIYLISIDDGNNSYCFDKLQQAQNYVDLVRGCDNLYISKIYDAFKINKFFVILFKDCDFSLSSYKCFDRNQLIQLAEQMIEAIIYLHSKNIFLKTFQIQKIFVDNNFNLKITEISFPKLINCQTEYGKYQQYGQPGIYLPPEILNQFRSNQFQKLIYKTIEQDIWSFGVWLLILSGSSESSIKNLTEGLEMYPLNIDIDFDINYLISLILQKEADQRPSLKQIKDYFQCLKLNYNKQNKQIILNQNSQFLIAQSKFVEKEFQKSFEIIQELVYKNPYNDEYLAWMGRICYALEKYEISEYFCYQTLKLNKENDLAYFILGINNTHYEFLELAKVYYQKAIQINPNNILALNNLGLAFQHSNQFEFSLQTYQNALKISPNDIDILNNQGTLFYKLGQYEKAIASFKKALRINSEHNSSYFNLGMLYLKMQKYNKSIKYFESLVKMTPLDNEALFHLGFSYKQVQNHQKSLKYFYQALKIAPQKAKYLFNIGQVYMEKLLKQKSYTYLQRSLQLKPLSEKYVINLGVFYLQFEPERALQHFISSFQRFQQNEKICNYLGICYSNQNQLESAFECYKKAYSLDQKNSFAVMNMNIVKNQIQKQKQVKNPLKIFLIINN
;
A
#
# COMPACT_ATOMS: atom_id res chain seq x y z
N MET A 1 -21.65 47.94 -38.74
CA MET A 1 -22.57 48.84 -38.01
C MET A 1 -22.43 48.55 -36.52
N ASP A 2 -21.25 48.71 -35.95
CA ASP A 2 -20.46 49.95 -35.77
C ASP A 2 -21.04 50.92 -34.73
N GLN A 3 -20.17 51.14 -33.74
CA GLN A 3 -19.94 52.35 -32.98
C GLN A 3 -20.91 52.75 -31.86
N GLY A 4 -20.31 52.96 -30.68
CA GLY A 4 -20.97 53.57 -29.53
C GLY A 4 -20.06 53.78 -28.33
N PHE A 5 -19.02 54.60 -28.51
CA PHE A 5 -18.24 55.32 -27.49
C PHE A 5 -17.08 54.62 -26.75
N SER A 6 -15.92 54.79 -27.38
CA SER A 6 -14.64 55.15 -26.79
C SER A 6 -14.68 55.85 -25.42
N THR A 7 -13.85 55.36 -24.50
CA THR A 7 -12.82 56.23 -23.92
C THR A 7 -11.47 55.55 -24.09
N ASN A 8 -10.73 56.02 -25.08
CA ASN A 8 -9.27 56.01 -25.04
C ASN A 8 -8.86 56.65 -23.72
N VAL A 9 -8.47 55.82 -22.75
CA VAL A 9 -7.47 56.24 -21.78
C VAL A 9 -6.20 55.50 -22.17
N GLN A 10 -5.61 55.93 -23.29
CA GLN A 10 -4.15 55.95 -23.39
C GLN A 10 -3.69 56.86 -22.25
N ASN A 11 -3.61 56.30 -21.03
CA ASN A 11 -2.98 56.95 -19.90
C ASN A 11 -1.55 57.27 -20.36
N ASP A 12 -1.13 58.51 -20.16
CA ASP A 12 0.22 59.03 -20.39
C ASP A 12 1.25 58.22 -19.59
N ILE A 13 1.59 57.04 -20.07
CA ILE A 13 2.65 56.20 -19.53
C ILE A 13 3.95 56.90 -19.91
N LEU A 14 4.72 57.35 -18.91
CA LEU A 14 6.05 57.94 -19.13
C LEU A 14 6.87 57.00 -20.02
N ASN A 15 7.47 57.54 -21.08
CA ASN A 15 8.28 56.73 -21.98
C ASN A 15 9.66 56.43 -21.38
N GLU A 16 10.37 55.44 -21.94
CA GLU A 16 11.65 54.97 -21.41
C GLU A 16 12.70 56.09 -21.28
N LYS A 17 12.71 57.05 -22.22
CA LYS A 17 13.63 58.20 -22.18
C LYS A 17 13.30 59.18 -21.05
N GLN A 18 12.02 59.48 -20.84
CA GLN A 18 11.56 60.34 -19.75
C GLN A 18 11.91 59.73 -18.40
N ILE A 19 11.80 58.40 -18.28
CA ILE A 19 12.10 57.67 -17.04
C ILE A 19 13.61 57.67 -16.76
N ALA A 20 14.45 57.43 -17.76
CA ALA A 20 15.90 57.53 -17.59
C ALA A 20 16.33 58.92 -17.09
N GLN A 21 15.78 59.99 -17.67
CA GLN A 21 16.05 61.37 -17.25
C GLN A 21 15.60 61.67 -15.81
N ILE A 22 14.47 61.10 -15.40
CA ILE A 22 13.94 61.23 -14.05
C ILE A 22 14.90 60.59 -13.02
N ILE A 23 15.44 59.41 -13.33
CA ILE A 23 16.39 58.73 -12.44
C ILE A 23 17.69 59.53 -12.31
N ASP A 24 18.21 60.04 -13.43
CA ASP A 24 19.40 60.89 -13.46
C ASP A 24 19.27 62.12 -12.55
N GLN A 25 18.08 62.75 -12.57
CA GLN A 25 17.79 63.90 -11.73
C GLN A 25 17.71 63.54 -10.24
N LEU A 26 17.05 62.42 -9.90
CA LEU A 26 16.88 61.99 -8.51
C LEU A 26 18.18 61.60 -7.83
N LEU A 27 19.03 60.87 -8.54
CA LEU A 27 20.28 60.37 -7.97
C LEU A 27 21.36 61.45 -7.86
N GLN A 28 21.09 62.68 -8.34
CA GLN A 28 22.00 63.83 -8.37
C GLN A 28 23.36 63.54 -9.04
N ASN A 29 23.45 62.47 -9.82
CA ASN A 29 24.69 61.98 -10.42
C ASN A 29 24.80 62.47 -11.86
N LYS A 30 25.48 63.61 -12.07
CA LYS A 30 25.57 64.29 -13.38
C LYS A 30 26.29 63.50 -14.50
N ASN A 31 26.75 62.26 -14.29
CA ASN A 31 27.60 61.51 -15.23
C ASN A 31 27.26 60.00 -15.36
N GLU A 32 26.12 59.53 -14.84
CA GLU A 32 25.70 58.14 -15.05
C GLU A 32 24.65 58.09 -16.16
N TYR A 33 24.74 57.10 -17.07
CA TYR A 33 23.71 56.87 -18.09
C TYR A 33 22.86 55.69 -17.63
N PHE A 34 21.54 55.85 -17.62
CA PHE A 34 20.59 54.79 -17.30
C PHE A 34 19.95 54.25 -18.57
N GLN A 35 20.00 52.93 -18.71
CA GLN A 35 19.25 52.21 -19.72
C GLN A 35 18.02 51.57 -19.06
N VAL A 36 16.83 51.91 -19.54
CA VAL A 36 15.60 51.20 -19.15
C VAL A 36 15.59 49.86 -19.88
N ILE A 37 15.64 48.76 -19.13
CA ILE A 37 15.78 47.40 -19.67
C ILE A 37 14.42 46.75 -19.88
N LYS A 38 13.43 47.07 -19.03
CA LYS A 38 12.14 46.38 -19.01
C LYS A 38 10.99 47.29 -18.56
N ASN A 39 9.90 47.27 -19.31
CA ASN A 39 8.61 47.86 -18.93
C ASN A 39 7.65 46.74 -18.55
N GLU A 40 7.31 46.66 -17.27
CA GLU A 40 6.25 45.78 -16.78
C GLU A 40 4.98 46.62 -16.76
N LYS A 41 4.05 46.34 -17.68
CA LYS A 41 2.77 47.07 -17.83
C LYS A 41 2.20 47.50 -16.47
N TYR A 42 1.58 48.70 -16.42
CA TYR A 42 0.99 49.34 -15.23
C TYR A 42 1.97 50.05 -14.28
N GLY A 43 2.81 50.94 -14.81
CA GLY A 43 3.55 51.92 -13.99
C GLY A 43 4.78 51.37 -13.27
N LYS A 44 5.43 50.32 -13.78
CA LYS A 44 6.67 49.76 -13.22
C LYS A 44 7.77 49.66 -14.26
N TYR A 45 8.97 50.09 -13.89
CA TYR A 45 10.12 50.13 -14.80
C TYR A 45 11.40 49.68 -14.14
N TYR A 46 12.22 48.97 -14.90
CA TYR A 46 13.57 48.58 -14.49
C TYR A 46 14.59 49.36 -15.29
N ALA A 47 15.52 49.97 -14.58
CA ALA A 47 16.65 50.66 -15.16
C ALA A 47 17.95 50.14 -14.57
N VAL A 48 19.00 50.16 -15.38
CA VAL A 48 20.36 49.80 -14.96
C VAL A 48 21.31 50.91 -15.38
N ASN A 49 22.25 51.27 -14.51
CA ASN A 49 23.29 52.24 -14.84
C ASN A 49 24.52 51.55 -15.46
N ASN A 50 25.44 52.35 -15.98
CA ASN A 50 26.72 51.86 -16.53
C ASN A 50 27.60 51.11 -15.51
N ARG A 51 27.34 51.26 -14.20
CA ARG A 51 28.02 50.52 -13.12
C ARG A 51 27.34 49.19 -12.79
N LYS A 52 26.31 48.80 -13.55
CA LYS A 52 25.47 47.61 -13.35
C LYS A 52 24.63 47.61 -12.07
N GLU A 53 24.39 48.78 -11.47
CA GLU A 53 23.41 48.90 -10.39
C GLU A 53 22.00 48.88 -10.97
N SER A 54 21.12 48.11 -10.32
CA SER A 54 19.73 47.88 -10.71
C SER A 54 18.77 48.75 -9.90
N TYR A 55 17.80 49.36 -10.58
CA TYR A 55 16.80 50.21 -9.97
C TYR A 55 15.39 49.82 -10.43
N LEU A 56 14.49 49.67 -9.46
CA LEU A 56 13.05 49.49 -9.71
C LEU A 56 12.32 50.80 -9.43
N ILE A 57 11.53 51.25 -10.40
CA ILE A 57 10.75 52.48 -10.32
C ILE A 57 9.28 52.11 -10.29
N TYR A 58 8.61 52.59 -9.25
CA TYR A 58 7.17 52.43 -9.09
C TYR A 58 6.45 53.76 -9.29
N LEU A 59 5.59 53.82 -10.30
CA LEU A 59 4.73 54.95 -10.62
C LEU A 59 3.33 54.69 -10.11
N ILE A 60 2.90 55.52 -9.17
CA ILE A 60 1.53 55.54 -8.66
C ILE A 60 0.79 56.67 -9.37
N SER A 61 -0.24 56.34 -10.16
CA SER A 61 -1.12 57.36 -10.72
C SER A 61 -1.94 58.01 -9.60
N ILE A 62 -1.85 59.33 -9.53
CA ILE A 62 -2.59 60.20 -8.61
C ILE A 62 -3.72 60.92 -9.34
N ASP A 63 -4.07 60.50 -10.56
CA ASP A 63 -5.23 60.98 -11.33
C ASP A 63 -6.53 60.40 -10.74
N ASP A 64 -7.57 61.21 -10.60
CA ASP A 64 -8.91 60.79 -10.16
C ASP A 64 -9.78 60.24 -11.30
N GLY A 65 -9.31 60.29 -12.55
CA GLY A 65 -10.02 59.83 -13.74
C GLY A 65 -10.71 60.94 -14.52
N ASN A 66 -10.74 62.17 -13.98
CA ASN A 66 -11.23 63.38 -14.65
C ASN A 66 -10.11 64.33 -15.06
N ASN A 67 -8.88 63.81 -15.20
CA ASN A 67 -7.67 64.58 -15.40
C ASN A 67 -7.31 65.52 -14.24
N SER A 68 -7.90 65.33 -13.04
CA SER A 68 -7.60 66.10 -11.84
C SER A 68 -6.83 65.30 -10.80
N TYR A 69 -6.23 66.05 -9.87
CA TYR A 69 -5.33 65.49 -8.87
C TYR A 69 -6.08 64.97 -7.65
N CYS A 70 -5.89 63.69 -7.33
CA CYS A 70 -6.46 63.05 -6.15
C CYS A 70 -5.54 63.19 -4.93
N PHE A 71 -5.92 64.06 -3.99
CA PHE A 71 -5.16 64.29 -2.75
C PHE A 71 -5.03 63.02 -1.90
N ASP A 72 -6.10 62.23 -1.79
CA ASP A 72 -6.10 60.98 -1.01
C ASP A 72 -5.10 59.96 -1.57
N LYS A 73 -4.98 59.84 -2.90
CA LYS A 73 -4.00 58.94 -3.54
C LYS A 73 -2.56 59.42 -3.31
N LEU A 74 -2.32 60.74 -3.32
CA LEU A 74 -1.01 61.27 -2.96
C LEU A 74 -0.68 60.95 -1.51
N GLN A 75 -1.58 61.28 -0.58
CA GLN A 75 -1.33 61.10 0.84
C GLN A 75 -1.08 59.62 1.16
N GLN A 76 -1.80 58.70 0.50
CA GLN A 76 -1.52 57.26 0.59
C GLN A 76 -0.12 56.89 0.07
N ALA A 77 0.34 57.50 -1.02
CA ALA A 77 1.66 57.25 -1.58
C ALA A 77 2.80 57.81 -0.71
N GLN A 78 2.60 58.98 -0.10
CA GLN A 78 3.55 59.57 0.86
C GLN A 78 3.63 58.76 2.15
N ASN A 79 2.49 58.40 2.74
CA ASN A 79 2.43 57.54 3.93
C ASN A 79 3.12 56.18 3.68
N TYR A 80 3.00 55.65 2.46
CA TYR A 80 3.70 54.45 2.05
C TYR A 80 5.23 54.64 2.05
N VAL A 81 5.71 55.76 1.49
CA VAL A 81 7.15 56.07 1.45
C VAL A 81 7.74 56.23 2.84
N ASP A 82 7.10 57.02 3.70
CA ASP A 82 7.60 57.32 5.04
C ASP A 82 7.70 56.05 5.89
N LEU A 83 6.72 55.15 5.73
CA LEU A 83 6.70 53.87 6.41
C LEU A 83 7.84 52.95 5.98
N VAL A 84 8.09 52.85 4.67
CA VAL A 84 9.14 51.98 4.15
C VAL A 84 10.53 52.57 4.43
N ARG A 85 10.68 53.91 4.42
CA ARG A 85 11.90 54.58 4.88
C ARG A 85 12.20 54.29 6.36
N GLY A 86 11.17 54.16 7.19
CA GLY A 86 11.27 53.80 8.61
C GLY A 86 11.30 52.29 8.90
N CYS A 87 11.40 51.42 7.88
CA CYS A 87 11.47 49.98 8.09
C CYS A 87 12.90 49.49 8.31
N ASP A 88 13.15 48.95 9.51
CA ASP A 88 14.46 48.38 9.90
C ASP A 88 14.61 46.90 9.52
N ASN A 89 13.60 46.29 8.89
CA ASN A 89 13.64 44.89 8.49
C ASN A 89 14.50 44.71 7.23
N LEU A 90 15.46 43.78 7.29
CA LEU A 90 16.41 43.50 6.22
C LEU A 90 15.76 42.99 4.92
N TYR A 91 14.58 42.38 5.00
CA TYR A 91 13.87 41.77 3.87
C TYR A 91 12.82 42.66 3.23
N ILE A 92 12.63 43.87 3.75
CA ILE A 92 11.80 44.91 3.13
C ILE A 92 12.70 45.82 2.31
N SER A 93 12.27 46.17 1.10
CA SER A 93 13.06 47.00 0.18
C SER A 93 13.20 48.41 0.72
N LYS A 94 14.42 48.95 0.71
CA LYS A 94 14.67 50.34 1.13
C LYS A 94 14.32 51.28 -0.02
N ILE A 95 13.60 52.36 0.29
CA ILE A 95 13.36 53.43 -0.67
C ILE A 95 14.61 54.29 -0.73
N TYR A 96 15.16 54.41 -1.92
CA TYR A 96 16.30 55.27 -2.18
C TYR A 96 15.83 56.72 -2.29
N ASP A 97 14.81 56.97 -3.12
CA ASP A 97 14.17 58.28 -3.22
C ASP A 97 12.70 58.17 -3.65
N ALA A 98 11.91 59.21 -3.41
CA ALA A 98 10.52 59.28 -3.87
C ALA A 98 10.02 60.73 -3.98
N PHE A 99 9.20 61.01 -5.00
CA PHE A 99 8.76 62.36 -5.31
C PHE A 99 7.58 62.38 -6.30
N LYS A 100 6.97 63.55 -6.49
CA LYS A 100 5.83 63.75 -7.39
C LYS A 100 6.28 64.40 -8.70
N ILE A 101 5.86 63.85 -9.84
CA ILE A 101 5.97 64.48 -11.16
C ILE A 101 4.62 64.43 -11.87
N ASN A 102 4.13 65.58 -12.34
CA ASN A 102 2.84 65.68 -13.05
C ASN A 102 1.71 64.96 -12.28
N LYS A 103 1.09 63.95 -12.90
CA LYS A 103 0.02 63.10 -12.35
C LYS A 103 0.53 61.75 -11.83
N PHE A 104 1.83 61.61 -11.59
CA PHE A 104 2.43 60.40 -11.06
C PHE A 104 3.25 60.70 -9.80
N PHE A 105 3.18 59.77 -8.85
CA PHE A 105 4.08 59.72 -7.71
C PHE A 105 5.09 58.60 -7.94
N VAL A 106 6.37 58.95 -7.97
CA VAL A 106 7.48 58.08 -8.36
C VAL A 106 8.22 57.62 -7.11
N ILE A 107 8.46 56.33 -6.98
CA ILE A 107 9.22 55.72 -5.89
C ILE A 107 10.36 54.91 -6.49
N LEU A 108 11.58 55.19 -6.06
CA LEU A 108 12.81 54.57 -6.52
C LEU A 108 13.36 53.60 -5.45
N PHE A 109 13.51 52.34 -5.84
CA PHE A 109 14.16 51.30 -5.04
C PHE A 109 15.53 50.97 -5.63
N LYS A 110 16.54 50.80 -4.77
CA LYS A 110 17.91 50.38 -5.13
C LYS A 110 18.11 48.89 -4.82
N ASP A 111 18.91 48.19 -5.64
CA ASP A 111 19.32 46.77 -5.49
C ASP A 111 18.19 45.75 -5.67
N CYS A 112 17.26 46.01 -6.61
CA CYS A 112 16.27 45.02 -7.02
C CYS A 112 16.81 44.22 -8.22
N ASP A 113 17.63 43.21 -7.98
CA ASP A 113 18.36 42.48 -9.04
C ASP A 113 17.43 41.60 -9.88
N PHE A 114 16.77 40.60 -9.28
CA PHE A 114 15.94 39.64 -10.01
C PHE A 114 14.60 39.40 -9.32
N SER A 115 13.53 39.39 -10.13
CA SER A 115 12.22 38.89 -9.69
C SER A 115 12.31 37.38 -9.47
N LEU A 116 11.73 36.85 -8.40
CA LEU A 116 11.69 35.39 -8.17
C LEU A 116 11.05 34.63 -9.35
N SER A 117 10.20 35.30 -10.15
CA SER A 117 9.59 34.73 -11.36
C SER A 117 10.59 34.36 -12.47
N SER A 118 11.83 34.85 -12.42
CA SER A 118 12.87 34.45 -13.38
C SER A 118 13.49 33.09 -13.07
N TYR A 119 13.20 32.50 -11.91
CA TYR A 119 13.72 31.21 -11.48
C TYR A 119 12.66 30.12 -11.65
N LYS A 120 13.06 28.96 -12.20
CA LYS A 120 12.15 27.86 -12.53
C LYS A 120 12.07 26.75 -11.47
N CYS A 121 13.04 26.64 -10.57
CA CYS A 121 13.05 25.68 -9.47
C CYS A 121 14.10 26.08 -8.42
N PHE A 122 13.78 25.95 -7.12
CA PHE A 122 14.67 26.21 -6.00
C PHE A 122 15.04 24.91 -5.30
N ASP A 123 16.30 24.76 -4.89
CA ASP A 123 16.69 23.60 -4.07
C ASP A 123 16.14 23.72 -2.62
N ARG A 124 16.20 22.63 -1.86
CA ARG A 124 15.67 22.57 -0.48
C ARG A 124 16.24 23.67 0.43
N ASN A 125 17.53 23.99 0.30
CA ASN A 125 18.17 24.97 1.18
C ASN A 125 17.77 26.39 0.80
N GLN A 126 17.69 26.67 -0.50
CA GLN A 126 17.17 27.93 -1.02
C GLN A 126 15.70 28.13 -0.64
N LEU A 127 14.87 27.08 -0.70
CA LEU A 127 13.47 27.13 -0.25
C LEU A 127 13.36 27.43 1.24
N ILE A 128 14.12 26.73 2.09
CA ILE A 128 14.13 26.96 3.55
C ILE A 128 14.62 28.39 3.85
N GLN A 129 15.69 28.84 3.18
CA GLN A 129 16.22 30.19 3.34
C GLN A 129 15.18 31.25 2.96
N LEU A 130 14.55 31.14 1.78
CA LEU A 130 13.54 32.09 1.32
C LEU A 130 12.28 32.06 2.21
N ALA A 131 11.87 30.88 2.67
CA ALA A 131 10.75 30.70 3.59
C ALA A 131 10.97 31.38 4.94
N GLU A 132 12.15 31.22 5.54
CA GLU A 132 12.53 31.90 6.78
C GLU A 132 12.47 33.42 6.63
N GLN A 133 13.10 33.94 5.58
CA GLN A 133 13.15 35.39 5.33
C GLN A 133 11.74 35.98 5.12
N MET A 134 10.89 35.27 4.38
CA MET A 134 9.51 35.69 4.15
C MET A 134 8.69 35.69 5.45
N ILE A 135 8.81 34.64 6.28
CA ILE A 135 8.15 34.56 7.58
C ILE A 135 8.60 35.70 8.50
N GLU A 136 9.90 36.01 8.53
CA GLU A 136 10.42 37.11 9.33
C GLU A 136 9.90 38.48 8.87
N ALA A 137 9.76 38.68 7.55
CA ALA A 137 9.16 39.88 7.00
C ALA A 137 7.66 39.98 7.36
N ILE A 138 6.90 38.89 7.24
CA ILE A 138 5.47 38.85 7.59
C ILE A 138 5.25 39.16 9.07
N ILE A 139 6.03 38.54 9.97
CA ILE A 139 5.97 38.80 11.42
C ILE A 139 6.22 40.29 11.71
N TYR A 140 7.23 40.88 11.07
CA TYR A 140 7.54 42.29 11.24
C TYR A 140 6.40 43.19 10.75
N LEU A 141 5.84 42.94 9.57
CA LEU A 141 4.73 43.72 9.02
C LEU A 141 3.51 43.71 9.95
N HIS A 142 3.09 42.53 10.43
CA HIS A 142 1.97 42.44 11.35
C HIS A 142 2.24 43.12 12.70
N SER A 143 3.48 43.11 13.19
CA SER A 143 3.84 43.85 14.42
C SER A 143 3.62 45.36 14.31
N LYS A 144 3.55 45.88 13.07
CA LYS A 144 3.28 47.29 12.76
C LYS A 144 1.85 47.54 12.25
N ASN A 145 0.96 46.54 12.32
CA ASN A 145 -0.38 46.55 11.73
C ASN A 145 -0.38 46.78 10.21
N ILE A 146 0.59 46.17 9.52
CA ILE A 146 0.75 46.27 8.09
C ILE A 146 0.61 44.87 7.49
N PHE A 147 0.06 44.79 6.28
CA PHE A 147 -0.23 43.54 5.59
C PHE A 147 0.40 43.54 4.20
N LEU A 148 0.69 42.35 3.67
CA LEU A 148 1.22 42.26 2.30
C LEU A 148 0.16 42.71 1.29
N LYS A 149 0.55 43.43 0.24
CA LYS A 149 -0.45 43.93 -0.73
C LYS A 149 -0.90 42.84 -1.68
N THR A 150 0.05 42.11 -2.26
CA THR A 150 -0.16 40.98 -3.18
C THR A 150 0.99 39.98 -3.03
N PHE A 151 0.72 38.68 -3.10
CA PHE A 151 1.73 37.61 -2.97
C PHE A 151 2.17 37.06 -4.34
N GLN A 152 2.19 37.90 -5.37
CA GLN A 152 2.63 37.48 -6.69
C GLN A 152 4.15 37.32 -6.69
N ILE A 153 4.64 36.14 -7.04
CA ILE A 153 6.09 35.84 -7.12
C ILE A 153 6.84 36.80 -8.05
N GLN A 154 6.16 37.32 -9.06
CA GLN A 154 6.70 38.35 -9.96
C GLN A 154 7.11 39.65 -9.23
N LYS A 155 6.54 39.91 -8.05
CA LYS A 155 6.71 41.15 -7.26
C LYS A 155 7.60 40.99 -6.03
N ILE A 156 8.19 39.80 -5.85
CA ILE A 156 9.15 39.52 -4.79
C ILE A 156 10.52 39.42 -5.44
N PHE A 157 11.47 40.20 -4.92
CA PHE A 157 12.81 40.30 -5.48
C PHE A 157 13.80 39.58 -4.59
N VAL A 158 14.90 39.14 -5.18
CA VAL A 158 16.06 38.60 -4.47
C VAL A 158 17.34 39.25 -4.99
N ASP A 159 18.28 39.47 -4.09
CA ASP A 159 19.66 39.81 -4.46
C ASP A 159 20.44 38.57 -4.92
N ASN A 160 21.69 38.76 -5.36
CA ASN A 160 22.59 37.67 -5.79
C ASN A 160 22.85 36.58 -4.72
N ASN A 161 22.54 36.82 -3.45
CA ASN A 161 22.72 35.89 -2.33
C ASN A 161 21.38 35.26 -1.88
N PHE A 162 20.30 35.41 -2.66
CA PHE A 162 18.94 34.99 -2.29
C PHE A 162 18.43 35.65 -1.00
N ASN A 163 18.78 36.92 -0.76
CA ASN A 163 18.11 37.73 0.24
C ASN A 163 16.88 38.41 -0.36
N LEU A 164 15.74 38.15 0.26
CA LEU A 164 14.43 38.57 -0.16
C LEU A 164 14.24 40.07 0.04
N LYS A 165 13.57 40.72 -0.91
CA LYS A 165 13.23 42.15 -0.92
C LYS A 165 11.76 42.33 -1.30
N ILE A 166 10.93 42.59 -0.29
CA ILE A 166 9.50 42.86 -0.47
C ILE A 166 9.34 44.32 -0.86
N THR A 167 8.65 44.56 -1.98
CA THR A 167 8.42 45.91 -2.54
C THR A 167 6.96 46.35 -2.49
N GLU A 168 6.02 45.46 -2.15
CA GLU A 168 4.58 45.76 -2.17
C GLU A 168 3.91 45.48 -0.83
N ILE A 169 3.83 46.52 -0.02
CA ILE A 169 3.22 46.50 1.31
C ILE A 169 1.89 47.30 1.27
N SER A 170 0.93 46.95 2.12
CA SER A 170 -0.36 47.64 2.20
C SER A 170 -0.82 47.87 3.63
N PHE A 171 -1.50 48.99 3.87
CA PHE A 171 -2.30 49.20 5.07
C PHE A 171 -3.51 48.27 5.08
N PRO A 172 -4.10 47.98 6.25
CA PRO A 172 -5.39 47.29 6.35
C PRO A 172 -6.44 48.08 5.56
N LYS A 173 -6.61 47.71 4.30
CA LYS A 173 -7.62 48.24 3.42
C LYS A 173 -8.73 47.22 3.33
N LEU A 174 -9.94 47.76 3.36
CA LEU A 174 -11.14 47.12 2.86
C LEU A 174 -10.87 46.66 1.41
N ILE A 175 -10.63 45.36 1.22
CA ILE A 175 -10.35 44.77 -0.09
C ILE A 175 -11.66 44.77 -0.87
N ASN A 176 -11.73 45.48 -2.00
CA ASN A 176 -12.87 45.36 -2.90
C ASN A 176 -12.77 44.05 -3.68
N CYS A 177 -13.43 43.04 -3.15
CA CYS A 177 -13.34 41.69 -3.65
C CYS A 177 -13.93 41.51 -5.05
N GLN A 178 -14.91 42.33 -5.45
CA GLN A 178 -15.45 42.29 -6.82
C GLN A 178 -14.42 42.70 -7.87
N THR A 179 -13.62 43.72 -7.57
CA THR A 179 -12.55 44.17 -8.47
C THR A 179 -11.38 43.20 -8.56
N GLU A 180 -11.02 42.53 -7.46
CA GLU A 180 -9.92 41.56 -7.44
C GLU A 180 -10.33 40.19 -8.02
N TYR A 181 -11.55 39.73 -7.73
CA TYR A 181 -12.13 38.50 -8.32
C TYR A 181 -12.43 38.67 -9.83
N GLY A 182 -12.87 39.85 -10.26
CA GLY A 182 -13.06 40.16 -11.68
C GLY A 182 -11.75 40.11 -12.49
N LYS A 183 -10.64 40.62 -11.92
CA LYS A 183 -9.30 40.49 -12.51
C LYS A 183 -8.83 39.03 -12.56
N TYR A 184 -9.14 38.23 -11.54
CA TYR A 184 -8.82 36.80 -11.49
C TYR A 184 -9.49 36.03 -12.65
N GLN A 185 -10.79 36.25 -12.89
CA GLN A 185 -11.52 35.60 -13.98
C GLN A 185 -11.04 36.03 -15.38
N GLN A 186 -10.62 37.28 -15.56
CA GLN A 186 -10.18 37.81 -16.85
C GLN A 186 -8.73 37.44 -17.21
N TYR A 187 -7.81 37.41 -16.22
CA TYR A 187 -6.37 37.35 -16.49
C TYR A 187 -5.68 36.10 -15.93
N GLY A 188 -6.39 35.22 -15.21
CA GLY A 188 -5.83 33.97 -14.69
C GLY A 188 -4.73 34.14 -13.63
N GLN A 189 -4.50 35.36 -13.14
CA GLN A 189 -3.51 35.66 -12.12
C GLN A 189 -4.18 36.47 -11.00
N PRO A 190 -4.41 35.87 -9.81
CA PRO A 190 -4.92 36.64 -8.70
C PRO A 190 -3.87 37.65 -8.26
N GLY A 191 -4.29 38.88 -7.99
CA GLY A 191 -3.51 39.80 -7.15
C GLY A 191 -3.44 39.30 -5.71
N ILE A 192 -4.44 38.55 -5.27
CA ILE A 192 -4.60 38.10 -3.89
C ILE A 192 -5.01 36.63 -3.91
N TYR A 193 -4.16 35.77 -3.36
CA TYR A 193 -4.49 34.37 -3.11
C TYR A 193 -5.46 34.34 -1.93
N LEU A 194 -6.77 34.29 -2.21
CA LEU A 194 -7.80 34.26 -1.18
C LEU A 194 -8.05 32.80 -0.73
N PRO A 195 -8.08 32.54 0.59
CA PRO A 195 -8.36 31.21 1.10
C PRO A 195 -9.82 30.78 0.83
N PRO A 196 -10.12 29.47 0.81
CA PRO A 196 -11.43 28.93 0.42
C PRO A 196 -12.61 29.45 1.24
N GLU A 197 -12.40 29.79 2.52
CA GLU A 197 -13.45 30.29 3.40
C GLU A 197 -13.98 31.65 2.94
N ILE A 198 -13.13 32.48 2.33
CA ILE A 198 -13.52 33.76 1.74
C ILE A 198 -14.19 33.56 0.38
N LEU A 199 -13.75 32.56 -0.38
CA LEU A 199 -14.35 32.20 -1.66
C LEU A 199 -15.78 31.66 -1.52
N ASN A 200 -16.03 30.86 -0.49
CA ASN A 200 -17.35 30.33 -0.20
C ASN A 200 -18.36 31.42 0.18
N GLN A 201 -17.92 32.52 0.81
CA GLN A 201 -18.75 33.70 1.06
C GLN A 201 -19.17 34.42 -0.25
N PHE A 202 -18.34 34.39 -1.30
CA PHE A 202 -18.74 34.92 -2.62
C PHE A 202 -19.80 34.06 -3.30
N ARG A 203 -19.72 32.73 -3.17
CA ARG A 203 -20.67 31.79 -3.79
C ARG A 203 -22.05 31.82 -3.14
N SER A 204 -22.15 32.20 -1.86
CA SER A 204 -23.39 32.17 -1.09
C SER A 204 -24.25 33.45 -1.18
N ASN A 205 -23.88 34.44 -2.01
CA ASN A 205 -24.59 35.72 -2.19
C ASN A 205 -24.79 36.55 -0.88
N GLN A 206 -24.07 36.25 0.20
CA GLN A 206 -24.05 37.07 1.42
C GLN A 206 -23.03 38.21 1.24
N PHE A 207 -23.46 39.34 0.69
CA PHE A 207 -22.57 40.42 0.26
C PHE A 207 -21.91 41.20 1.42
N GLN A 208 -20.60 41.03 1.60
CA GLN A 208 -19.72 42.13 2.00
C GLN A 208 -18.87 42.56 0.79
N LYS A 209 -19.07 43.78 0.28
CA LYS A 209 -18.28 44.34 -0.84
C LYS A 209 -16.80 44.55 -0.48
N LEU A 210 -16.51 44.55 0.81
CA LEU A 210 -15.23 44.92 1.36
C LEU A 210 -14.85 44.00 2.53
N ILE A 211 -13.68 43.37 2.45
CA ILE A 211 -13.18 42.44 3.49
C ILE A 211 -11.92 43.02 4.12
N TYR A 212 -11.79 42.92 5.45
CA TYR A 212 -10.57 43.27 6.16
C TYR A 212 -9.48 42.22 5.95
N LYS A 213 -8.26 42.69 5.69
CA LYS A 213 -7.12 41.80 5.57
C LYS A 213 -6.72 41.24 6.95
N THR A 214 -6.52 39.92 7.04
CA THR A 214 -6.19 39.23 8.30
C THR A 214 -4.86 38.48 8.20
N ILE A 215 -4.29 38.13 9.36
CA ILE A 215 -3.06 37.34 9.46
C ILE A 215 -3.22 35.94 8.81
N GLU A 216 -4.40 35.33 8.95
CA GLU A 216 -4.68 34.02 8.35
C GLU A 216 -4.66 34.03 6.82
N GLN A 217 -4.99 35.17 6.20
CA GLN A 217 -4.89 35.32 4.75
C GLN A 217 -3.43 35.42 4.29
N ASP A 218 -2.55 36.06 5.07
CA ASP A 218 -1.12 36.12 4.78
C ASP A 218 -0.43 34.77 5.06
N ILE A 219 -0.85 34.02 6.08
CA ILE A 219 -0.41 32.62 6.32
C ILE A 219 -0.80 31.72 5.16
N TRP A 220 -2.05 31.80 4.68
CA TRP A 220 -2.49 31.00 3.54
C TRP A 220 -1.76 31.38 2.25
N SER A 221 -1.60 32.68 2.00
CA SER A 221 -0.84 33.19 0.85
C SER A 221 0.61 32.73 0.88
N PHE A 222 1.23 32.64 2.06
CA PHE A 222 2.56 32.07 2.25
C PHE A 222 2.62 30.58 1.89
N GLY A 223 1.61 29.78 2.25
CA GLY A 223 1.51 28.38 1.84
C GLY A 223 1.42 28.20 0.31
N VAL A 224 0.59 29.01 -0.35
CA VAL A 224 0.49 29.01 -1.83
C VAL A 224 1.81 29.44 -2.45
N TRP A 225 2.49 30.42 -1.86
CA TRP A 225 3.79 30.88 -2.32
C TRP A 225 4.86 29.78 -2.24
N LEU A 226 4.95 29.06 -1.12
CA LEU A 226 5.84 27.91 -0.99
C LEU A 226 5.52 26.84 -2.04
N LEU A 227 4.24 26.60 -2.32
CA LEU A 227 3.82 25.67 -3.35
C LEU A 227 4.27 26.10 -4.75
N ILE A 228 4.18 27.39 -5.08
CA ILE A 228 4.65 27.87 -6.40
C ILE A 228 6.18 27.78 -6.50
N LEU A 229 6.92 28.21 -5.46
CA LEU A 229 8.39 28.13 -5.46
C LEU A 229 8.91 26.70 -5.58
N SER A 230 8.10 25.74 -5.17
CA SER A 230 8.40 24.33 -5.26
C SER A 230 8.19 23.70 -6.65
N GLY A 231 7.79 24.49 -7.65
CA GLY A 231 7.65 24.04 -9.03
C GLY A 231 6.27 23.45 -9.38
N SER A 232 5.24 23.66 -8.55
CA SER A 232 3.88 23.19 -8.87
C SER A 232 3.30 23.85 -10.11
N SER A 233 2.50 23.08 -10.87
CA SER A 233 1.91 23.54 -12.13
C SER A 233 0.92 24.69 -11.91
N GLU A 234 0.89 25.65 -12.84
CA GLU A 234 -0.07 26.78 -12.80
C GLU A 234 -1.52 26.27 -12.74
N SER A 235 -1.84 25.15 -13.40
CA SER A 235 -3.14 24.49 -13.32
C SER A 235 -3.47 23.99 -11.92
N SER A 236 -2.52 23.38 -11.21
CA SER A 236 -2.71 22.87 -9.86
C SER A 236 -2.91 24.00 -8.85
N ILE A 237 -2.14 25.08 -9.00
CA ILE A 237 -2.29 26.28 -8.17
C ILE A 237 -3.65 26.92 -8.42
N LYS A 238 -4.07 27.02 -9.69
CA LYS A 238 -5.38 27.57 -10.07
C LYS A 238 -6.52 26.76 -9.47
N ASN A 239 -6.53 25.44 -9.66
CA ASN A 239 -7.58 24.56 -9.14
C ASN A 239 -7.67 24.59 -7.61
N LEU A 240 -6.52 24.61 -6.93
CA LEU A 240 -6.45 24.77 -5.47
C LEU A 240 -7.05 26.10 -5.03
N THR A 241 -6.68 27.20 -5.69
CA THR A 241 -7.18 28.54 -5.36
C THR A 241 -8.65 28.75 -5.74
N GLU A 242 -9.23 27.91 -6.60
CA GLU A 242 -10.67 27.91 -6.92
C GLU A 242 -11.48 26.99 -5.99
N GLY A 243 -10.82 26.28 -5.07
CA GLY A 243 -11.44 25.26 -4.24
C GLY A 243 -12.00 24.09 -5.04
N LEU A 244 -11.45 23.84 -6.23
CA LEU A 244 -11.84 22.73 -7.12
C LEU A 244 -11.05 21.45 -6.80
N GLU A 245 -9.85 21.59 -6.22
CA GLU A 245 -8.98 20.47 -5.85
C GLU A 245 -8.40 20.67 -4.44
N MET A 246 -8.18 19.56 -3.72
CA MET A 246 -7.39 19.56 -2.50
C MET A 246 -5.89 19.68 -2.82
N TYR A 247 -5.09 20.14 -1.85
CA TYR A 247 -3.64 20.29 -2.00
C TYR A 247 -3.00 19.04 -2.64
N PRO A 248 -2.46 19.16 -3.86
CA PRO A 248 -1.73 18.06 -4.48
C PRO A 248 -0.33 18.02 -3.87
N LEU A 249 0.00 16.93 -3.18
CA LEU A 249 1.36 16.68 -2.71
C LEU A 249 2.33 16.80 -3.89
N ASN A 250 3.24 17.77 -3.82
CA ASN A 250 4.22 18.00 -4.88
C ASN A 250 5.43 17.09 -4.65
N ILE A 251 5.68 16.21 -5.61
CA ILE A 251 6.65 15.10 -5.50
C ILE A 251 8.10 15.61 -5.50
N ASP A 252 8.33 16.81 -6.04
CA ASP A 252 9.66 17.41 -6.19
C ASP A 252 10.12 18.15 -4.92
N ILE A 253 9.27 18.27 -3.89
CA ILE A 253 9.61 18.91 -2.61
C ILE A 253 9.90 17.88 -1.52
N ASP A 254 10.84 18.26 -0.66
CA ASP A 254 11.06 17.64 0.64
C ASP A 254 9.76 17.51 1.46
N PHE A 255 9.64 16.40 2.20
CA PHE A 255 8.49 15.93 2.94
C PHE A 255 8.13 16.93 4.06
N ASP A 256 9.13 17.51 4.70
CA ASP A 256 8.92 18.48 5.77
C ASP A 256 8.23 19.75 5.22
N ILE A 257 8.69 20.22 4.05
CA ILE A 257 8.09 21.37 3.39
C ILE A 257 6.68 21.02 2.89
N ASN A 258 6.49 19.84 2.29
CA ASN A 258 5.17 19.34 1.88
C ASN A 258 4.18 19.23 3.05
N TYR A 259 4.66 18.74 4.20
CA TYR A 259 3.86 18.59 5.40
C TYR A 259 3.39 19.95 5.91
N LEU A 260 4.30 20.93 6.02
CA LEU A 260 3.94 22.28 6.41
C LEU A 260 2.96 22.92 5.43
N ILE A 261 3.19 22.82 4.12
CA ILE A 261 2.27 23.35 3.11
C ILE A 261 0.89 22.70 3.26
N SER A 262 0.82 21.39 3.50
CA SER A 262 -0.45 20.70 3.75
C SER A 262 -1.17 21.21 5.00
N LEU A 263 -0.45 21.48 6.09
CA LEU A 263 -1.01 22.05 7.31
C LEU A 263 -1.57 23.47 7.09
N ILE A 264 -0.95 24.25 6.21
CA ILE A 264 -1.40 25.62 5.90
C ILE A 264 -2.59 25.59 4.93
N LEU A 265 -2.56 24.74 3.90
CA LEU A 265 -3.49 24.80 2.78
C LEU A 265 -4.71 23.88 2.92
N GLN A 266 -4.66 22.84 3.78
CA GLN A 266 -5.78 21.90 3.98
C GLN A 266 -6.60 22.16 5.26
N LYS A 267 -6.09 23.00 6.17
CA LYS A 267 -6.77 23.30 7.45
C LYS A 267 -7.69 24.51 7.34
N GLU A 268 -8.80 24.45 8.09
CA GLU A 268 -9.67 25.61 8.34
C GLU A 268 -8.86 26.74 9.00
N ALA A 269 -9.30 27.99 8.80
CA ALA A 269 -8.54 29.18 9.20
C ALA A 269 -8.10 29.21 10.68
N ASP A 270 -8.90 28.66 11.59
CA ASP A 270 -8.60 28.59 13.03
C ASP A 270 -7.65 27.44 13.41
N GLN A 271 -7.43 26.49 12.51
CA GLN A 271 -6.57 25.32 12.69
C GLN A 271 -5.21 25.43 11.99
N ARG A 272 -4.96 26.55 11.29
CA ARG A 272 -3.68 26.80 10.62
C ARG A 272 -2.57 27.09 11.64
N PRO A 273 -1.32 26.72 11.33
CA PRO A 273 -0.20 27.02 12.22
C PRO A 273 0.05 28.54 12.30
N SER A 274 0.29 29.04 13.50
CA SER A 274 0.66 30.44 13.72
C SER A 274 2.02 30.79 13.10
N LEU A 275 2.26 32.07 12.78
CA LEU A 275 3.56 32.53 12.26
C LEU A 275 4.76 32.11 13.12
N LYS A 276 4.58 32.06 14.45
CA LYS A 276 5.62 31.58 15.38
C LYS A 276 5.90 30.08 15.19
N GLN A 277 4.85 29.26 15.11
CA GLN A 277 5.00 27.82 14.85
C GLN A 277 5.67 27.55 13.50
N ILE A 278 5.30 28.32 12.47
CA ILE A 278 5.93 28.20 11.14
C ILE A 278 7.42 28.61 11.21
N LYS A 279 7.75 29.70 11.91
CA LYS A 279 9.14 30.14 12.12
C LYS A 279 9.97 29.09 12.85
N ASP A 280 9.46 28.57 13.97
CA ASP A 280 10.11 27.56 14.79
C ASP A 280 10.34 26.27 13.98
N TYR A 281 9.39 25.91 13.10
CA TYR A 281 9.49 24.76 12.21
C TYR A 281 10.68 24.88 11.24
N PHE A 282 10.81 25.99 10.51
CA PHE A 282 11.93 26.20 9.59
C PHE A 282 13.29 26.30 10.30
N GLN A 283 13.33 26.94 11.47
CA GLN A 283 14.56 26.98 12.28
C GLN A 283 15.00 25.58 12.71
N CYS A 284 14.07 24.69 13.05
CA CYS A 284 14.37 23.29 13.35
C CYS A 284 14.89 22.54 12.12
N LEU A 285 14.30 22.75 10.94
CA LEU A 285 14.78 22.14 9.68
C LEU A 285 16.23 22.54 9.36
N LYS A 286 16.59 23.80 9.62
CA LYS A 286 17.93 24.33 9.43
C LYS A 286 18.94 23.78 10.45
N LEU A 287 18.55 23.65 11.72
CA LEU A 287 19.39 23.12 12.79
C LEU A 287 19.64 21.61 12.67
N ASN A 288 18.65 20.85 12.21
CA ASN A 288 18.78 19.40 11.99
C ASN A 288 19.79 19.07 10.88
N TYR A 289 19.92 19.92 9.87
CA TYR A 289 20.92 19.75 8.79
C TYR A 289 22.36 19.97 9.28
N ASN A 290 22.60 20.96 10.16
CA ASN A 290 23.94 21.29 10.66
C ASN A 290 24.44 20.36 11.79
N LYS A 291 23.55 19.67 12.51
CA LYS A 291 23.92 18.71 13.57
C LYS A 291 24.11 17.27 13.06
N GLN A 292 23.79 16.99 11.81
CA GLN A 292 23.61 15.62 11.29
C GLN A 292 24.89 14.83 10.97
N ASN A 293 26.10 15.37 11.16
CA ASN A 293 27.29 14.78 10.49
C ASN A 293 28.31 14.00 11.33
N LYS A 294 28.01 13.51 12.55
CA LYS A 294 28.90 12.45 13.14
C LYS A 294 28.38 11.66 14.35
N GLN A 295 27.50 12.19 15.20
CA GLN A 295 27.15 11.52 16.47
C GLN A 295 25.84 10.71 16.44
N ILE A 296 24.92 11.00 15.51
CA ILE A 296 23.58 10.38 15.45
C ILE A 296 23.58 9.03 14.73
N ILE A 297 24.49 8.81 13.77
CA ILE A 297 24.57 7.58 12.95
C ILE A 297 24.83 6.34 13.83
N LEU A 298 25.58 6.47 14.92
CA LEU A 298 25.86 5.35 15.84
C LEU A 298 24.63 4.96 16.67
N ASN A 299 23.85 5.92 17.17
CA ASN A 299 22.66 5.63 17.99
C ASN A 299 21.46 5.18 17.14
N GLN A 300 21.27 5.70 15.93
CA GLN A 300 20.17 5.26 15.04
C GLN A 300 20.39 3.83 14.51
N ASN A 301 21.63 3.47 14.15
CA ASN A 301 21.97 2.09 13.80
C ASN A 301 21.72 1.13 14.97
N SER A 302 21.94 1.56 16.21
CA SER A 302 21.62 0.74 17.40
C SER A 302 20.11 0.50 17.56
N GLN A 303 19.27 1.53 17.38
CA GLN A 303 17.81 1.38 17.44
C GLN A 303 17.26 0.55 16.28
N PHE A 304 17.84 0.68 15.09
CA PHE A 304 17.46 -0.12 13.94
C PHE A 304 17.74 -1.61 14.16
N LEU A 305 18.93 -1.95 14.68
CA LEU A 305 19.25 -3.33 15.07
C LEU A 305 18.31 -3.86 16.17
N ILE A 306 17.91 -3.02 17.13
CA ILE A 306 16.91 -3.40 18.14
C ILE A 306 15.55 -3.68 17.46
N ALA A 307 15.10 -2.84 16.52
CA ALA A 307 13.85 -3.08 15.80
C ALA A 307 13.88 -4.42 15.04
N GLN A 308 15.00 -4.74 14.37
CA GLN A 308 15.21 -6.01 13.69
C GLN A 308 15.22 -7.20 14.66
N SER A 309 15.91 -7.07 15.80
CA SER A 309 15.93 -8.07 16.87
C SER A 309 14.52 -8.33 17.42
N LYS A 310 13.74 -7.28 17.67
CA LYS A 310 12.35 -7.38 18.12
C LYS A 310 11.44 -8.07 17.10
N PHE A 311 11.69 -7.85 15.81
CA PHE A 311 11.01 -8.58 14.75
C PHE A 311 11.32 -10.09 14.79
N VAL A 312 12.60 -10.45 14.98
CA VAL A 312 13.02 -11.86 15.10
C VAL A 312 12.41 -12.54 16.34
N GLU A 313 12.30 -11.80 17.45
CA GLU A 313 11.61 -12.23 18.68
C GLU A 313 10.08 -12.31 18.52
N LYS A 314 9.53 -11.97 17.34
CA LYS A 314 8.09 -11.88 17.04
C LYS A 314 7.33 -10.83 17.86
N GLU A 315 8.05 -9.86 18.45
CA GLU A 315 7.46 -8.68 19.09
C GLU A 315 7.14 -7.61 18.05
N PHE A 316 6.29 -7.93 17.06
CA PHE A 316 6.06 -7.10 15.88
C PHE A 316 5.56 -5.69 16.20
N GLN A 317 4.70 -5.54 17.22
CA GLN A 317 4.19 -4.24 17.63
C GLN A 317 5.29 -3.33 18.20
N LYS A 318 6.20 -3.86 19.01
CA LYS A 318 7.34 -3.10 19.53
C LYS A 318 8.34 -2.77 18.43
N SER A 319 8.58 -3.72 17.51
CA SER A 319 9.39 -3.49 16.32
C SER A 319 8.81 -2.37 15.45
N PHE A 320 7.48 -2.33 15.29
CA PHE A 320 6.75 -1.29 14.59
C PHE A 320 6.93 0.09 15.23
N GLU A 321 6.79 0.19 16.55
CA GLU A 321 6.96 1.47 17.26
C GLU A 321 8.37 2.04 17.07
N ILE A 322 9.40 1.20 17.17
CA ILE A 322 10.79 1.62 16.99
C ILE A 322 11.06 2.01 15.54
N ILE A 323 10.65 1.19 14.56
CA ILE A 323 10.87 1.52 13.14
C ILE A 323 10.07 2.76 12.73
N GLN A 324 8.88 2.97 13.29
CA GLN A 324 8.06 4.15 13.03
C GLN A 324 8.77 5.42 13.49
N GLU A 325 9.38 5.40 14.67
CA GLU A 325 10.17 6.52 15.16
C GLU A 325 11.40 6.77 14.27
N LEU A 326 12.06 5.72 13.78
CA LEU A 326 13.20 5.83 12.86
C LEU A 326 12.78 6.40 11.49
N VAL A 327 11.67 5.94 10.92
CA VAL A 327 11.09 6.47 9.69
C VAL A 327 10.65 7.92 9.88
N TYR A 328 10.04 8.26 11.02
CA TYR A 328 9.67 9.64 11.34
C TYR A 328 10.89 10.57 11.42
N LYS A 329 11.99 10.10 12.01
CA LYS A 329 13.25 10.86 12.12
C LYS A 329 14.05 10.92 10.82
N ASN A 330 13.90 9.93 9.93
CA ASN A 330 14.60 9.84 8.66
C ASN A 330 13.71 9.21 7.57
N PRO A 331 12.77 9.98 6.99
CA PRO A 331 11.75 9.46 6.07
C PRO A 331 12.30 9.06 4.70
N TYR A 332 13.56 9.38 4.41
CA TYR A 332 14.23 9.07 3.13
C TYR A 332 15.20 7.89 3.20
N ASN A 333 15.29 7.22 4.35
CA ASN A 333 16.05 6.00 4.46
C ASN A 333 15.23 4.84 3.88
N ASP A 334 15.66 4.34 2.72
CA ASP A 334 14.98 3.25 2.03
C ASP A 334 15.00 1.95 2.84
N GLU A 335 16.06 1.65 3.58
CA GLU A 335 16.09 0.48 4.47
C GLU A 335 15.01 0.57 5.57
N TYR A 336 14.80 1.74 6.18
CA TYR A 336 13.78 1.92 7.23
C TYR A 336 12.37 1.76 6.66
N LEU A 337 12.11 2.31 5.47
CA LEU A 337 10.83 2.14 4.78
C LEU A 337 10.59 0.68 4.37
N ALA A 338 11.61 -0.02 3.86
CA ALA A 338 11.50 -1.42 3.51
C ALA A 338 11.20 -2.28 4.76
N TRP A 339 11.87 -2.00 5.87
CA TRP A 339 11.60 -2.66 7.15
C TRP A 339 10.21 -2.33 7.71
N MET A 340 9.74 -1.10 7.55
CA MET A 340 8.36 -0.73 7.89
C MET A 340 7.36 -1.54 7.07
N GLY A 341 7.60 -1.71 5.76
CA GLY A 341 6.80 -2.59 4.91
C GLY A 341 6.79 -4.03 5.42
N ARG A 342 7.96 -4.58 5.75
CA ARG A 342 8.11 -5.94 6.31
C ARG A 342 7.35 -6.13 7.62
N ILE A 343 7.43 -5.17 8.52
CA ILE A 343 6.75 -5.23 9.82
C ILE A 343 5.24 -5.12 9.63
N CYS A 344 4.77 -4.23 8.75
CA CYS A 344 3.35 -4.14 8.41
C CYS A 344 2.81 -5.45 7.83
N TYR A 345 3.58 -6.16 6.99
CA TYR A 345 3.20 -7.49 6.51
C TYR A 345 3.02 -8.48 7.67
N ALA A 346 3.98 -8.52 8.62
CA ALA A 346 3.89 -9.41 9.78
C ALA A 346 2.74 -9.06 10.74
N LEU A 347 2.29 -7.80 10.73
CA LEU A 347 1.10 -7.33 11.43
C LEU A 347 -0.20 -7.51 10.62
N GLU A 348 -0.16 -8.22 9.49
CA GLU A 348 -1.30 -8.49 8.59
C GLU A 348 -1.91 -7.21 7.99
N LYS A 349 -1.13 -6.12 7.91
CA LYS A 349 -1.51 -4.84 7.27
C LYS A 349 -0.94 -4.77 5.86
N TYR A 350 -1.50 -5.57 4.95
CA TYR A 350 -0.93 -5.83 3.63
C TYR A 350 -0.90 -4.61 2.71
N GLU A 351 -1.93 -3.77 2.74
CA GLU A 351 -2.03 -2.56 1.92
C GLU A 351 -0.98 -1.52 2.36
N ILE A 352 -0.78 -1.38 3.68
CA ILE A 352 0.23 -0.48 4.26
C ILE A 352 1.63 -1.01 3.95
N SER A 353 1.83 -2.34 4.05
CA SER A 353 3.08 -2.99 3.64
C SER A 353 3.44 -2.65 2.19
N GLU A 354 2.48 -2.78 1.28
CA GLU A 354 2.67 -2.48 -0.14
C GLU A 354 2.99 -1.01 -0.39
N TYR A 355 2.29 -0.09 0.28
CA TYR A 355 2.58 1.34 0.23
C TYR A 355 4.05 1.64 0.56
N PHE A 356 4.56 1.13 1.69
CA PHE A 356 5.95 1.37 2.10
C PHE A 356 6.97 0.74 1.15
N CYS A 357 6.66 -0.41 0.55
CA CYS A 357 7.51 -0.99 -0.49
C CYS A 357 7.58 -0.11 -1.73
N TYR A 358 6.46 0.47 -2.18
CA TYR A 358 6.48 1.41 -3.30
C TYR A 358 7.23 2.70 -2.97
N GLN A 359 7.11 3.23 -1.75
CA GLN A 359 7.92 4.38 -1.33
C GLN A 359 9.41 4.05 -1.32
N THR A 360 9.78 2.87 -0.81
CA THR A 360 11.16 2.38 -0.86
C THR A 360 11.68 2.36 -2.30
N LEU A 361 10.93 1.77 -3.23
CA LEU A 361 11.34 1.63 -4.63
C LEU A 361 11.35 2.95 -5.40
N LYS A 362 10.64 3.98 -4.94
CA LYS A 362 10.78 5.34 -5.47
C LYS A 362 12.12 5.96 -5.10
N LEU A 363 12.59 5.73 -3.88
CA LEU A 363 13.89 6.23 -3.41
C LEU A 363 15.05 5.40 -3.95
N ASN A 364 14.94 4.08 -3.87
CA ASN A 364 15.95 3.13 -4.31
C ASN A 364 15.32 1.97 -5.09
N LYS A 365 15.44 2.03 -6.42
CA LYS A 365 14.94 0.99 -7.33
C LYS A 365 15.71 -0.32 -7.23
N GLU A 366 16.86 -0.34 -6.56
CA GLU A 366 17.73 -1.50 -6.33
C GLU A 366 17.59 -2.05 -4.91
N ASN A 367 16.48 -1.79 -4.22
CA ASN A 367 16.21 -2.37 -2.91
C ASN A 367 15.57 -3.77 -3.05
N ASP A 368 16.36 -4.82 -2.82
CA ASP A 368 15.90 -6.22 -2.94
C ASP A 368 14.85 -6.59 -1.90
N LEU A 369 14.96 -6.05 -0.68
CA LEU A 369 14.02 -6.30 0.41
C LEU A 369 12.59 -5.83 0.05
N ALA A 370 12.43 -4.65 -0.55
CA ALA A 370 11.11 -4.18 -1.00
C ALA A 370 10.49 -5.08 -2.07
N TYR A 371 11.27 -5.53 -3.05
CA TYR A 371 10.76 -6.50 -4.05
C TYR A 371 10.41 -7.85 -3.40
N PHE A 372 11.21 -8.32 -2.45
CA PHE A 372 10.89 -9.53 -1.70
C PHE A 372 9.55 -9.38 -0.94
N ILE A 373 9.33 -8.24 -0.29
CA ILE A 373 8.08 -7.97 0.45
C ILE A 373 6.87 -7.86 -0.50
N LEU A 374 7.02 -7.21 -1.66
CA LEU A 374 5.98 -7.22 -2.69
C LEU A 374 5.67 -8.65 -3.18
N GLY A 375 6.68 -9.51 -3.27
CA GLY A 375 6.51 -10.93 -3.59
C GLY A 375 5.66 -11.68 -2.55
N ILE A 376 5.95 -11.51 -1.25
CA ILE A 376 5.17 -12.17 -0.18
C ILE A 376 3.75 -11.59 -0.04
N ASN A 377 3.55 -10.29 -0.26
CA ASN A 377 2.22 -9.67 -0.35
C ASN A 377 1.39 -10.31 -1.48
N ASN A 378 1.95 -10.41 -2.68
CA ASN A 378 1.25 -10.99 -3.83
C ASN A 378 1.03 -12.50 -3.71
N THR A 379 1.89 -13.20 -2.97
CA THR A 379 1.66 -14.62 -2.62
C THR A 379 0.44 -14.75 -1.70
N HIS A 380 0.29 -13.83 -0.74
CA HIS A 380 -0.89 -13.78 0.13
C HIS A 380 -2.18 -13.48 -0.66
N TYR A 381 -2.12 -12.62 -1.68
CA TYR A 381 -3.24 -12.36 -2.59
C TYR A 381 -3.49 -13.46 -3.63
N GLU A 382 -2.77 -14.59 -3.58
CA GLU A 382 -2.82 -15.69 -4.55
C GLU A 382 -2.42 -15.31 -5.99
N PHE A 383 -1.82 -14.13 -6.19
CA PHE A 383 -1.27 -13.69 -7.48
C PHE A 383 0.14 -14.27 -7.72
N LEU A 384 0.20 -15.60 -7.86
CA LEU A 384 1.46 -16.36 -7.94
C LEU A 384 2.38 -15.94 -9.09
N GLU A 385 1.84 -15.56 -10.25
CA GLU A 385 2.66 -15.11 -11.38
C GLU A 385 3.37 -13.78 -11.08
N LEU A 386 2.64 -12.82 -10.50
CA LEU A 386 3.21 -11.53 -10.12
C LEU A 386 4.19 -11.66 -8.96
N ALA A 387 3.89 -12.53 -7.98
CA ALA A 387 4.81 -12.84 -6.90
C ALA A 387 6.16 -13.39 -7.41
N LYS A 388 6.13 -14.31 -8.38
CA LYS A 388 7.37 -14.84 -9.02
C LYS A 388 8.20 -13.73 -9.66
N VAL A 389 7.57 -12.78 -10.37
CA VAL A 389 8.26 -11.64 -10.98
C VAL A 389 8.98 -10.81 -9.93
N TYR A 390 8.32 -10.50 -8.81
CA TYR A 390 8.93 -9.73 -7.74
C TYR A 390 10.07 -10.48 -7.04
N TYR A 391 9.92 -11.78 -6.75
CA TYR A 391 11.03 -12.57 -6.22
C TYR A 391 12.22 -12.64 -7.17
N GLN A 392 11.97 -12.81 -8.47
CA GLN A 392 13.03 -12.79 -9.48
C GLN A 392 13.76 -11.45 -9.52
N LYS A 393 13.05 -10.33 -9.42
CA LYS A 393 13.68 -9.00 -9.31
C LYS A 393 14.54 -8.87 -8.04
N ALA A 394 14.04 -9.32 -6.89
CA ALA A 394 14.82 -9.33 -5.65
C ALA A 394 16.12 -10.14 -5.79
N ILE A 395 16.05 -11.30 -6.46
CA ILE A 395 17.21 -12.19 -6.71
C ILE A 395 18.16 -11.59 -7.75
N GLN A 396 17.66 -10.89 -8.76
CA GLN A 396 18.50 -10.19 -9.74
C GLN A 396 19.35 -9.10 -9.10
N ILE A 397 18.76 -8.36 -8.15
CA ILE A 397 19.43 -7.30 -7.39
C ILE A 397 20.39 -7.91 -6.36
N ASN A 398 19.90 -8.88 -5.57
CA ASN A 398 20.68 -9.57 -4.56
C ASN A 398 20.61 -11.10 -4.78
N PRO A 399 21.58 -11.68 -5.51
CA PRO A 399 21.62 -13.12 -5.78
C PRO A 399 21.70 -13.99 -4.52
N ASN A 400 22.13 -13.42 -3.39
CA ASN A 400 22.27 -14.09 -2.11
C ASN A 400 21.03 -13.97 -1.21
N ASN A 401 19.92 -13.41 -1.72
CA ASN A 401 18.67 -13.33 -0.96
C ASN A 401 18.00 -14.71 -0.85
N ILE A 402 18.41 -15.47 0.18
CA ILE A 402 17.95 -16.83 0.46
C ILE A 402 16.43 -16.88 0.67
N LEU A 403 15.84 -15.86 1.30
CA LEU A 403 14.40 -15.79 1.53
C LEU A 403 13.63 -15.66 0.22
N ALA A 404 14.09 -14.81 -0.70
CA ALA A 404 13.49 -14.67 -2.03
C ALA A 404 13.65 -15.95 -2.86
N LEU A 405 14.82 -16.61 -2.81
CA LEU A 405 15.03 -17.90 -3.47
C LEU A 405 14.10 -18.99 -2.93
N ASN A 406 13.96 -19.10 -1.61
CA ASN A 406 13.07 -20.09 -0.99
C ASN A 406 11.61 -19.85 -1.40
N ASN A 407 11.14 -18.60 -1.34
CA ASN A 407 9.77 -18.25 -1.71
C ASN A 407 9.49 -18.36 -3.22
N LEU A 408 10.47 -18.07 -4.07
CA LEU A 408 10.37 -18.33 -5.51
C LEU A 408 10.26 -19.84 -5.79
N GLY A 409 11.06 -20.66 -5.11
CA GLY A 409 10.98 -22.12 -5.19
C GLY A 409 9.61 -22.65 -4.76
N LEU A 410 9.03 -22.09 -3.70
CA LEU A 410 7.68 -22.41 -3.25
C LEU A 410 6.63 -21.98 -4.29
N ALA A 411 6.71 -20.76 -4.82
CA ALA A 411 5.78 -20.27 -5.83
C ALA A 411 5.77 -21.17 -7.08
N PHE A 412 6.94 -21.58 -7.58
CA PHE A 412 7.06 -22.56 -8.66
C PHE A 412 6.45 -23.93 -8.29
N GLN A 413 6.65 -24.38 -7.06
CA GLN A 413 6.07 -25.63 -6.58
C GLN A 413 4.53 -25.57 -6.52
N HIS A 414 3.96 -24.43 -6.16
CA HIS A 414 2.51 -24.20 -6.14
C HIS A 414 1.92 -24.13 -7.55
N SER A 415 2.65 -23.57 -8.52
CA SER A 415 2.26 -23.55 -9.94
C SER A 415 2.61 -24.86 -10.69
N ASN A 416 2.96 -25.94 -9.99
CA ASN A 416 3.39 -27.24 -10.55
C ASN A 416 4.61 -27.19 -11.51
N GLN A 417 5.41 -26.12 -11.44
CA GLN A 417 6.63 -25.92 -12.22
C GLN A 417 7.83 -26.53 -11.46
N PHE A 418 7.82 -27.86 -11.34
CA PHE A 418 8.72 -28.58 -10.42
C PHE A 418 10.21 -28.49 -10.77
N GLU A 419 10.56 -28.40 -12.05
CA GLU A 419 11.97 -28.28 -12.48
C GLU A 419 12.58 -26.94 -12.04
N PHE A 420 11.88 -25.83 -12.30
CA PHE A 420 12.28 -24.49 -11.85
C PHE A 420 12.35 -24.40 -10.32
N SER A 421 11.38 -25.01 -9.63
CA SER A 421 11.40 -25.10 -8.16
C SER A 421 12.66 -25.81 -7.65
N LEU A 422 13.00 -26.97 -8.23
CA LEU A 422 14.18 -27.74 -7.84
C LEU A 422 15.47 -26.96 -8.06
N GLN A 423 15.61 -26.33 -9.22
CA GLN A 423 16.77 -25.50 -9.55
C GLN A 423 16.91 -24.33 -8.58
N THR A 424 15.79 -23.68 -8.23
CA THR A 424 15.79 -22.55 -7.30
C THR A 424 16.22 -22.98 -5.89
N TYR A 425 15.69 -24.10 -5.38
CA TYR A 425 16.13 -24.64 -4.09
C TYR A 425 17.60 -25.08 -4.10
N GLN A 426 18.08 -25.67 -5.20
CA GLN A 426 19.50 -26.03 -5.34
C GLN A 426 20.40 -24.79 -5.30
N ASN A 427 20.01 -23.71 -5.96
CA ASN A 427 20.75 -22.44 -5.91
C ASN A 427 20.75 -21.87 -4.49
N ALA A 428 19.60 -21.88 -3.79
CA ALA A 428 19.52 -21.43 -2.41
C ALA A 428 20.41 -22.26 -1.47
N LEU A 429 20.46 -23.58 -1.65
CA LEU A 429 21.32 -24.49 -0.87
C LEU A 429 22.82 -24.42 -1.24
N LYS A 430 23.19 -23.86 -2.40
CA LYS A 430 24.60 -23.52 -2.66
C LYS A 430 25.07 -22.36 -1.78
N ILE A 431 24.17 -21.41 -1.51
CA ILE A 431 24.45 -20.23 -0.69
C ILE A 431 24.35 -20.56 0.80
N SER A 432 23.28 -21.26 1.21
CA SER A 432 23.08 -21.71 2.59
C SER A 432 22.83 -23.23 2.64
N PRO A 433 23.91 -24.05 2.67
CA PRO A 433 23.80 -25.52 2.59
C PRO A 433 23.05 -26.18 3.75
N ASN A 434 22.88 -25.45 4.84
CA ASN A 434 22.28 -25.93 6.08
C ASN A 434 20.96 -25.18 6.41
N ASP A 435 20.36 -24.49 5.46
CA ASP A 435 19.04 -23.88 5.66
C ASP A 435 17.96 -24.97 5.82
N ILE A 436 17.37 -25.01 7.02
CA ILE A 436 16.43 -26.06 7.43
C ILE A 436 15.13 -25.98 6.64
N ASP A 437 14.63 -24.76 6.39
CA ASP A 437 13.37 -24.53 5.69
C ASP A 437 13.48 -24.91 4.23
N ILE A 438 14.59 -24.53 3.57
CA ILE A 438 14.83 -24.92 2.17
C ILE A 438 15.01 -26.44 2.05
N LEU A 439 15.75 -27.09 2.95
CA LEU A 439 15.89 -28.55 2.94
C LEU A 439 14.53 -29.25 3.12
N ASN A 440 13.68 -28.71 3.98
CA ASN A 440 12.32 -29.22 4.19
C ASN A 440 11.43 -28.99 2.94
N ASN A 441 11.51 -27.83 2.32
CA ASN A 441 10.75 -27.51 1.11
C ASN A 441 11.20 -28.36 -0.09
N GLN A 442 12.51 -28.53 -0.27
CA GLN A 442 13.08 -29.44 -1.26
C GLN A 442 12.65 -30.90 -1.01
N GLY A 443 12.63 -31.35 0.25
CA GLY A 443 12.11 -32.67 0.61
C GLY A 443 10.64 -32.85 0.21
N THR A 444 9.83 -31.80 0.41
CA THR A 444 8.41 -31.78 0.01
C THR A 444 8.25 -31.82 -1.51
N LEU A 445 9.11 -31.14 -2.26
CA LEU A 445 9.17 -31.21 -3.72
C LEU A 445 9.49 -32.64 -4.20
N PHE A 446 10.53 -33.27 -3.64
CA PHE A 446 10.86 -34.65 -3.97
C PHE A 446 9.73 -35.64 -3.65
N TYR A 447 8.99 -35.41 -2.55
CA TYR A 447 7.80 -36.19 -2.25
C TYR A 447 6.73 -36.06 -3.34
N LYS A 448 6.45 -34.84 -3.81
CA LYS A 448 5.49 -34.61 -4.91
C LYS A 448 5.94 -35.27 -6.22
N LEU A 449 7.24 -35.29 -6.50
CA LEU A 449 7.85 -35.97 -7.65
C LEU A 449 7.94 -37.50 -7.51
N GLY A 450 7.50 -38.08 -6.40
CA GLY A 450 7.61 -39.52 -6.15
C GLY A 450 9.02 -40.01 -5.79
N GLN A 451 9.99 -39.10 -5.66
CA GLN A 451 11.39 -39.41 -5.35
C GLN A 451 11.59 -39.55 -3.83
N TYR A 452 10.94 -40.56 -3.24
CA TYR A 452 10.82 -40.70 -1.78
C TYR A 452 12.15 -40.82 -1.04
N GLU A 453 13.16 -41.45 -1.62
CA GLU A 453 14.47 -41.61 -0.99
C GLU A 453 15.19 -40.26 -0.83
N LYS A 454 15.13 -39.40 -1.86
CA LYS A 454 15.67 -38.04 -1.81
C LYS A 454 14.89 -37.15 -0.85
N ALA A 455 13.57 -37.32 -0.77
CA ALA A 455 12.74 -36.64 0.23
C ALA A 455 13.17 -37.03 1.66
N ILE A 456 13.34 -38.33 1.94
CA ILE A 456 13.84 -38.81 3.24
C ILE A 456 15.21 -38.19 3.56
N ALA A 457 16.14 -38.19 2.59
CA ALA A 457 17.48 -37.64 2.78
C ALA A 457 17.43 -36.15 3.15
N SER A 458 16.60 -35.38 2.45
CA SER A 458 16.45 -33.92 2.66
C SER A 458 15.87 -33.63 4.05
N PHE A 459 14.77 -34.28 4.42
CA PHE A 459 14.17 -34.11 5.75
C PHE A 459 15.09 -34.58 6.89
N LYS A 460 15.81 -35.69 6.70
CA LYS A 460 16.79 -36.15 7.69
C LYS A 460 17.99 -35.21 7.82
N LYS A 461 18.42 -34.57 6.73
CA LYS A 461 19.47 -33.54 6.78
C LYS A 461 18.98 -32.34 7.60
N ALA A 462 17.76 -31.87 7.37
CA ALA A 462 17.12 -30.83 8.18
C ALA A 462 17.10 -31.21 9.67
N LEU A 463 16.71 -32.46 10.01
CA LEU A 463 16.72 -32.95 11.40
C LEU A 463 18.11 -33.15 12.02
N ARG A 464 19.16 -33.33 11.22
CA ARG A 464 20.55 -33.34 11.74
C ARG A 464 21.02 -31.95 12.13
N ILE A 465 20.52 -30.92 11.45
CA ILE A 465 20.86 -29.51 11.71
C ILE A 465 20.03 -29.00 12.90
N ASN A 466 18.73 -29.28 12.92
CA ASN A 466 17.86 -29.00 14.05
C ASN A 466 17.03 -30.25 14.39
N SER A 467 17.40 -30.90 15.50
CA SER A 467 16.78 -32.12 15.98
C SER A 467 15.33 -31.97 16.43
N GLU A 468 14.84 -30.74 16.57
CA GLU A 468 13.48 -30.39 17.04
C GLU A 468 12.63 -29.73 15.94
N HIS A 469 13.03 -29.83 14.67
CA HIS A 469 12.28 -29.23 13.57
C HIS A 469 10.97 -30.00 13.27
N ASN A 470 9.86 -29.50 13.83
CA ASN A 470 8.52 -30.11 13.77
C ASN A 470 8.05 -30.46 12.36
N SER A 471 8.19 -29.54 11.39
CA SER A 471 7.74 -29.75 10.01
C SER A 471 8.43 -30.94 9.35
N SER A 472 9.73 -31.15 9.63
CA SER A 472 10.48 -32.29 9.09
C SER A 472 10.05 -33.62 9.73
N TYR A 473 9.71 -33.66 11.02
CA TYR A 473 9.11 -34.85 11.63
C TYR A 473 7.75 -35.18 11.02
N PHE A 474 6.88 -34.17 10.89
CA PHE A 474 5.56 -34.35 10.30
C PHE A 474 5.67 -34.90 8.87
N ASN A 475 6.52 -34.29 8.05
CA ASN A 475 6.73 -34.68 6.67
C ASN A 475 7.35 -36.08 6.54
N LEU A 476 8.31 -36.46 7.40
CA LEU A 476 8.83 -37.84 7.43
C LEU A 476 7.76 -38.85 7.84
N GLY A 477 6.94 -38.53 8.84
CA GLY A 477 5.80 -39.35 9.25
C GLY A 477 4.83 -39.59 8.08
N MET A 478 4.43 -38.51 7.41
CA MET A 478 3.56 -38.56 6.23
C MET A 478 4.17 -39.34 5.07
N LEU A 479 5.46 -39.17 4.81
CA LEU A 479 6.19 -39.88 3.78
C LEU A 479 6.22 -41.38 4.06
N TYR A 480 6.50 -41.79 5.30
CA TYR A 480 6.46 -43.20 5.68
C TYR A 480 5.04 -43.78 5.69
N LEU A 481 4.00 -42.98 6.00
CA LEU A 481 2.60 -43.39 5.78
C LEU A 481 2.33 -43.68 4.31
N LYS A 482 2.75 -42.78 3.40
CA LYS A 482 2.56 -42.97 1.96
C LYS A 482 3.26 -44.22 1.43
N MET A 483 4.44 -44.52 1.97
CA MET A 483 5.20 -45.75 1.68
C MET A 483 4.67 -46.99 2.42
N GLN A 484 3.57 -46.88 3.18
CA GLN A 484 2.99 -47.94 4.01
C GLN A 484 3.96 -48.53 5.08
N LYS A 485 5.00 -47.79 5.44
CA LYS A 485 5.98 -48.16 6.49
C LYS A 485 5.50 -47.65 7.85
N TYR A 486 4.38 -48.19 8.33
CA TYR A 486 3.64 -47.66 9.48
C TYR A 486 4.45 -47.57 10.78
N ASN A 487 5.29 -48.56 11.09
CA ASN A 487 6.15 -48.52 12.28
C ASN A 487 7.15 -47.35 12.26
N LYS A 488 7.69 -47.00 11.07
CA LYS A 488 8.57 -45.82 10.94
C LYS A 488 7.77 -44.53 11.09
N SER A 489 6.57 -44.47 10.50
CA SER A 489 5.66 -43.34 10.68
C SER A 489 5.35 -43.07 12.16
N ILE A 490 4.97 -44.12 12.91
CA ILE A 490 4.71 -44.05 14.35
C ILE A 490 5.89 -43.40 15.07
N LYS A 491 7.12 -43.85 14.82
CA LYS A 491 8.32 -43.28 15.48
C LYS A 491 8.44 -41.76 15.29
N TYR A 492 8.25 -41.25 14.08
CA TYR A 492 8.37 -39.80 13.83
C TYR A 492 7.20 -39.02 14.40
N PHE A 493 5.96 -39.53 14.30
CA PHE A 493 4.82 -38.85 14.89
C PHE A 493 4.80 -38.91 16.42
N GLU A 494 5.31 -39.96 17.06
CA GLU A 494 5.49 -40.01 18.52
C GLU A 494 6.50 -38.98 19.00
N SER A 495 7.63 -38.84 18.30
CA SER A 495 8.58 -37.76 18.58
C SER A 495 7.93 -36.38 18.42
N LEU A 496 7.16 -36.17 17.33
CA LEU A 496 6.47 -34.91 17.11
C LEU A 496 5.46 -34.61 18.22
N VAL A 497 4.58 -35.55 18.57
CA VAL A 497 3.57 -35.38 19.63
C VAL A 497 4.21 -35.13 21.00
N LYS A 498 5.41 -35.66 21.27
CA LYS A 498 6.16 -35.32 22.50
C LYS A 498 6.58 -33.86 22.54
N MET A 499 7.00 -33.29 21.40
CA MET A 499 7.40 -31.89 21.29
C MET A 499 6.20 -30.94 21.20
N THR A 500 5.14 -31.35 20.49
CA THR A 500 3.92 -30.58 20.24
C THR A 500 2.66 -31.36 20.65
N PRO A 501 2.38 -31.50 21.96
CA PRO A 501 1.28 -32.35 22.45
C PRO A 501 -0.11 -31.86 22.07
N LEU A 502 -0.24 -30.61 21.60
CA LEU A 502 -1.49 -29.98 21.17
C LEU A 502 -1.68 -29.98 19.64
N ASP A 503 -0.77 -30.59 18.87
CA ASP A 503 -0.94 -30.73 17.42
C ASP A 503 -1.94 -31.86 17.09
N ASN A 504 -3.15 -31.46 16.73
CA ASN A 504 -4.25 -32.37 16.42
C ASN A 504 -4.04 -33.18 15.13
N GLU A 505 -3.35 -32.64 14.11
CA GLU A 505 -3.05 -33.40 12.89
C GLU A 505 -1.95 -34.42 13.15
N ALA A 506 -0.90 -34.08 13.92
CA ALA A 506 0.11 -35.04 14.34
C ALA A 506 -0.51 -36.20 15.15
N LEU A 507 -1.36 -35.88 16.14
CA LEU A 507 -2.11 -36.87 16.92
C LEU A 507 -3.01 -37.74 16.04
N PHE A 508 -3.73 -37.14 15.09
CA PHE A 508 -4.56 -37.86 14.14
C PHE A 508 -3.73 -38.84 13.29
N HIS A 509 -2.62 -38.37 12.72
CA HIS A 509 -1.77 -39.20 11.86
C HIS A 509 -1.03 -40.30 12.65
N LEU A 510 -0.71 -40.04 13.93
CA LEU A 510 -0.25 -41.07 14.85
C LEU A 510 -1.32 -42.14 15.12
N GLY A 511 -2.54 -41.72 15.45
CA GLY A 511 -3.68 -42.62 15.66
C GLY A 511 -4.01 -43.44 14.41
N PHE A 512 -3.90 -42.83 13.23
CA PHE A 512 -4.05 -43.51 11.94
C PHE A 512 -2.92 -44.51 11.70
N SER A 513 -1.67 -44.15 11.99
CA SER A 513 -0.54 -45.08 11.85
C SER A 513 -0.71 -46.31 12.76
N TYR A 514 -1.19 -46.10 14.00
CA TYR A 514 -1.51 -47.18 14.93
C TYR A 514 -2.68 -48.05 14.48
N LYS A 515 -3.68 -47.46 13.81
CA LYS A 515 -4.77 -48.20 13.18
C LYS A 515 -4.24 -49.19 12.14
N GLN A 516 -3.31 -48.75 11.29
CA GLN A 516 -2.78 -49.57 10.20
C GLN A 516 -1.96 -50.77 10.70
N VAL A 517 -1.33 -50.67 11.87
CA VAL A 517 -0.67 -51.81 12.55
C VAL A 517 -1.60 -52.59 13.47
N GLN A 518 -2.92 -52.41 13.34
CA GLN A 518 -3.97 -53.06 14.13
C GLN A 518 -3.90 -52.82 15.65
N ASN A 519 -3.16 -51.80 16.10
CA ASN A 519 -3.15 -51.41 17.50
C ASN A 519 -4.32 -50.47 17.79
N HIS A 520 -5.51 -51.04 17.89
CA HIS A 520 -6.75 -50.30 18.07
C HIS A 520 -6.78 -49.48 19.38
N GLN A 521 -6.12 -49.96 20.45
CA GLN A 521 -6.09 -49.27 21.74
C GLN A 521 -5.36 -47.93 21.64
N LYS A 522 -4.12 -47.94 21.12
CA LYS A 522 -3.36 -46.69 20.92
C LYS A 522 -3.98 -45.82 19.83
N SER A 523 -4.55 -46.41 18.78
CA SER A 523 -5.26 -45.69 17.73
C SER A 523 -6.41 -44.83 18.30
N LEU A 524 -7.31 -45.45 19.08
CA LEU A 524 -8.42 -44.74 19.73
C LEU A 524 -7.93 -43.68 20.72
N LYS A 525 -6.90 -43.99 21.52
CA LYS A 525 -6.31 -43.01 22.45
C LYS A 525 -5.92 -41.71 21.73
N TYR A 526 -5.14 -41.80 20.65
CA TYR A 526 -4.67 -40.62 19.94
C TYR A 526 -5.75 -39.94 19.11
N PHE A 527 -6.70 -40.70 18.53
CA PHE A 527 -7.86 -40.08 17.89
C PHE A 527 -8.74 -39.30 18.88
N TYR A 528 -8.92 -39.79 20.11
CA TYR A 528 -9.65 -39.05 21.14
C TYR A 528 -8.93 -37.79 21.58
N GLN A 529 -7.60 -37.84 21.70
CA GLN A 529 -6.81 -36.64 21.98
C GLN A 529 -6.94 -35.60 20.85
N ALA A 530 -6.82 -36.01 19.59
CA ALA A 530 -7.04 -35.13 18.43
C ALA A 530 -8.45 -34.55 18.40
N LEU A 531 -9.48 -35.37 18.71
CA LEU A 531 -10.88 -34.93 18.76
C LEU A 531 -11.14 -33.98 19.93
N LYS A 532 -10.47 -34.14 21.07
CA LYS A 532 -10.58 -33.21 22.21
C LYS A 532 -10.12 -31.81 21.83
N ILE A 533 -9.05 -31.70 21.03
CA ILE A 533 -8.51 -30.42 20.56
C ILE A 533 -9.38 -29.83 19.43
N ALA A 534 -9.83 -30.67 18.49
CA ALA A 534 -10.67 -30.24 17.37
C ALA A 534 -11.97 -31.07 17.27
N PRO A 535 -13.01 -30.73 18.05
CA PRO A 535 -14.20 -31.58 18.24
C PRO A 535 -15.11 -31.71 17.01
N GLN A 536 -15.01 -30.80 16.04
CA GLN A 536 -15.85 -30.76 14.84
C GLN A 536 -15.16 -31.31 13.58
N LYS A 537 -14.11 -32.12 13.72
CA LYS A 537 -13.42 -32.73 12.58
C LYS A 537 -14.04 -34.07 12.21
N ALA A 538 -14.87 -34.07 11.15
CA ALA A 538 -15.53 -35.27 10.62
C ALA A 538 -14.57 -36.44 10.34
N LYS A 539 -13.35 -36.15 9.83
CA LYS A 539 -12.30 -37.14 9.55
C LYS A 539 -11.92 -37.95 10.80
N TYR A 540 -11.92 -37.34 11.98
CA TYR A 540 -11.49 -37.99 13.22
C TYR A 540 -12.57 -38.93 13.72
N LEU A 541 -13.82 -38.44 13.79
CA LEU A 541 -15.00 -39.24 14.12
C LEU A 541 -15.13 -40.45 13.19
N PHE A 542 -14.95 -40.22 11.89
CA PHE A 542 -14.96 -41.27 10.88
C PHE A 542 -13.96 -42.39 11.19
N ASN A 543 -12.69 -42.05 11.48
CA ASN A 543 -11.68 -43.06 11.78
C ASN A 543 -11.93 -43.77 13.12
N ILE A 544 -12.44 -43.07 14.12
CA ILE A 544 -12.88 -43.70 15.39
C ILE A 544 -14.00 -44.71 15.13
N GLY A 545 -14.99 -44.33 14.33
CA GLY A 545 -16.08 -45.20 13.91
C GLY A 545 -15.57 -46.46 13.20
N GLN A 546 -14.63 -46.30 12.26
CA GLN A 546 -14.00 -47.44 11.58
C GLN A 546 -13.23 -48.36 12.54
N VAL A 547 -12.51 -47.83 13.53
CA VAL A 547 -11.84 -48.67 14.52
C VAL A 547 -12.85 -49.46 15.37
N TYR A 548 -13.98 -48.84 15.73
CA TYR A 548 -15.04 -49.57 16.43
C TYR A 548 -15.74 -50.61 15.56
N MET A 549 -15.88 -50.35 14.26
CA MET A 549 -16.36 -51.30 13.26
C MET A 549 -15.44 -52.53 13.18
N GLU A 550 -14.12 -52.31 13.11
CA GLU A 550 -13.10 -53.37 13.13
C GLU A 550 -13.12 -54.18 14.45
N LYS A 551 -13.43 -53.53 15.57
CA LYS A 551 -13.62 -54.18 16.89
C LYS A 551 -15.00 -54.83 17.08
N LEU A 552 -15.88 -54.81 16.08
CA LEU A 552 -17.25 -55.33 16.14
C LEU A 552 -18.15 -54.66 17.21
N LEU A 553 -17.81 -53.44 17.63
CA LEU A 553 -18.59 -52.67 18.62
C LEU A 553 -19.64 -51.81 17.92
N LYS A 554 -20.74 -52.46 17.52
CA LYS A 554 -21.83 -51.93 16.69
C LYS A 554 -22.30 -50.53 17.11
N GLN A 555 -22.75 -50.36 18.37
CA GLN A 555 -23.38 -49.12 18.82
C GLN A 555 -22.42 -47.93 18.76
N LYS A 556 -21.18 -48.08 19.24
CA LYS A 556 -20.17 -47.01 19.20
C LYS A 556 -19.80 -46.68 17.75
N SER A 557 -19.60 -47.69 16.91
CA SER A 557 -19.30 -47.50 15.49
C SER A 557 -20.38 -46.64 14.81
N TYR A 558 -21.65 -47.01 14.98
CA TYR A 558 -22.79 -46.28 14.44
C TYR A 558 -22.77 -44.81 14.87
N THR A 559 -22.65 -44.54 16.17
CA THR A 559 -22.67 -43.16 16.72
C THR A 559 -21.59 -42.29 16.08
N TYR A 560 -20.36 -42.78 15.96
CA TYR A 560 -19.26 -41.99 15.40
C TYR A 560 -19.37 -41.82 13.87
N LEU A 561 -19.76 -42.87 13.14
CA LEU A 561 -19.96 -42.79 11.69
C LEU A 561 -21.12 -41.86 11.33
N GLN A 562 -22.26 -41.97 12.03
CA GLN A 562 -23.42 -41.10 11.84
C GLN A 562 -23.05 -39.64 12.12
N ARG A 563 -22.35 -39.36 13.22
CA ARG A 563 -21.91 -37.99 13.54
C ARG A 563 -20.92 -37.44 12.51
N SER A 564 -20.03 -38.29 11.96
CA SER A 564 -19.13 -37.88 10.87
C SER A 564 -19.88 -37.47 9.60
N LEU A 565 -20.97 -38.18 9.29
CA LEU A 565 -21.85 -37.85 8.17
C LEU A 565 -22.68 -36.59 8.45
N GLN A 566 -23.19 -36.41 9.67
CA GLN A 566 -23.92 -35.18 10.05
C GLN A 566 -23.07 -33.92 9.86
N LEU A 567 -21.77 -33.98 10.18
CA LEU A 567 -20.86 -32.85 9.97
C LEU A 567 -20.55 -32.58 8.50
N LYS A 568 -20.62 -33.59 7.62
CA LYS A 568 -20.40 -33.46 6.17
C LYS A 568 -21.39 -34.32 5.38
N PRO A 569 -22.67 -33.88 5.29
CA PRO A 569 -23.75 -34.70 4.73
C PRO A 569 -23.61 -34.95 3.22
N LEU A 570 -22.89 -34.07 2.52
CA LEU A 570 -22.62 -34.18 1.08
C LEU A 570 -21.37 -35.00 0.77
N SER A 571 -20.69 -35.59 1.77
CA SER A 571 -19.49 -36.37 1.53
C SER A 571 -19.82 -37.81 1.16
N GLU A 572 -19.62 -38.15 -0.12
CA GLU A 572 -19.75 -39.52 -0.64
C GLU A 572 -18.99 -40.55 0.20
N LYS A 573 -17.77 -40.19 0.63
CA LYS A 573 -16.95 -41.06 1.50
C LYS A 573 -17.68 -41.47 2.77
N TYR A 574 -18.31 -40.54 3.49
CA TYR A 574 -18.97 -40.87 4.75
C TYR A 574 -20.31 -41.56 4.54
N VAL A 575 -21.03 -41.20 3.48
CA VAL A 575 -22.25 -41.88 3.05
C VAL A 575 -21.97 -43.36 2.74
N ILE A 576 -20.95 -43.63 1.92
CA ILE A 576 -20.55 -45.00 1.56
C ILE A 576 -20.16 -45.79 2.81
N ASN A 577 -19.35 -45.22 3.71
CA ASN A 577 -18.88 -45.96 4.88
C ASN A 577 -19.99 -46.23 5.91
N LEU A 578 -20.99 -45.36 6.05
CA LEU A 578 -22.16 -45.67 6.87
C LEU A 578 -23.00 -46.78 6.22
N GLY A 579 -23.09 -46.80 4.89
CA GLY A 579 -23.72 -47.89 4.15
C GLY A 579 -22.97 -49.23 4.30
N VAL A 580 -21.63 -49.20 4.30
CA VAL A 580 -20.79 -50.37 4.59
C VAL A 580 -21.01 -50.86 6.03
N PHE A 581 -21.15 -49.95 7.00
CA PHE A 581 -21.53 -50.31 8.36
C PHE A 581 -22.88 -51.05 8.40
N TYR A 582 -23.89 -50.55 7.68
CA TYR A 582 -25.18 -51.24 7.59
C TYR A 582 -25.05 -52.60 6.91
N LEU A 583 -24.29 -52.73 5.82
CA LEU A 583 -24.05 -54.03 5.19
C LEU A 583 -23.46 -55.06 6.17
N GLN A 584 -22.59 -54.61 7.08
CA GLN A 584 -21.94 -55.48 8.06
C GLN A 584 -22.83 -55.85 9.25
N PHE A 585 -23.65 -54.93 9.77
CA PHE A 585 -24.37 -55.12 11.04
C PHE A 585 -25.90 -55.01 10.98
N GLU A 586 -26.45 -54.41 9.91
CA GLU A 586 -27.87 -54.12 9.70
C GLU A 586 -28.25 -54.17 8.19
N PRO A 587 -28.11 -55.33 7.53
CA PRO A 587 -28.23 -55.43 6.07
C PRO A 587 -29.60 -54.99 5.55
N GLU A 588 -30.64 -55.11 6.36
CA GLU A 588 -32.01 -54.64 6.05
C GLU A 588 -32.05 -53.12 5.78
N ARG A 589 -31.25 -52.33 6.51
CA ARG A 589 -31.18 -50.86 6.33
C ARG A 589 -30.24 -50.45 5.20
N ALA A 590 -29.29 -51.30 4.83
CA ALA A 590 -28.27 -50.98 3.84
C ALA A 590 -28.89 -50.62 2.48
N LEU A 591 -29.89 -51.38 2.03
CA LEU A 591 -30.53 -51.13 0.74
C LEU A 591 -31.18 -49.75 0.70
N GLN A 592 -32.01 -49.42 1.70
CA GLN A 592 -32.69 -48.11 1.77
C GLN A 592 -31.69 -46.95 1.85
N HIS A 593 -30.62 -47.11 2.63
CA HIS A 593 -29.55 -46.13 2.73
C HIS A 593 -28.87 -45.89 1.38
N PHE A 594 -28.50 -46.95 0.66
CA PHE A 594 -27.84 -46.80 -0.63
C PHE A 594 -28.79 -46.32 -1.74
N ILE A 595 -30.10 -46.64 -1.70
CA ILE A 595 -31.09 -46.10 -2.65
C ILE A 595 -31.20 -44.58 -2.48
N SER A 596 -31.40 -44.11 -1.25
CA SER A 596 -31.48 -42.68 -0.96
C SER A 596 -30.17 -41.95 -1.26
N SER A 597 -29.03 -42.62 -1.08
CA SER A 597 -27.71 -42.10 -1.45
C SER A 597 -27.55 -41.98 -2.97
N PHE A 598 -28.00 -42.97 -3.73
CA PHE A 598 -27.89 -42.98 -5.19
C PHE A 598 -28.73 -41.89 -5.85
N GLN A 599 -29.90 -41.57 -5.29
CA GLN A 599 -30.70 -40.42 -5.77
C GLN A 599 -29.89 -39.12 -5.74
N ARG A 600 -29.04 -38.95 -4.73
CA ARG A 600 -28.18 -37.75 -4.53
C ARG A 600 -26.86 -37.82 -5.30
N PHE A 601 -26.29 -39.01 -5.46
CA PHE A 601 -24.95 -39.24 -6.04
C PHE A 601 -25.01 -40.20 -7.24
N GLN A 602 -25.80 -39.85 -8.25
CA GLN A 602 -26.11 -40.74 -9.38
C GLN A 602 -24.91 -41.15 -10.24
N GLN A 603 -23.82 -40.38 -10.16
CA GLN A 603 -22.59 -40.55 -10.94
C GLN A 603 -21.46 -41.24 -10.14
N ASN A 604 -21.73 -41.70 -8.90
CA ASN A 604 -20.72 -42.37 -8.09
C ASN A 604 -20.73 -43.89 -8.32
N GLU A 605 -19.62 -44.42 -8.83
CA GLU A 605 -19.44 -45.82 -9.19
C GLU A 605 -19.49 -46.76 -7.99
N LYS A 606 -18.98 -46.32 -6.83
CA LYS A 606 -18.96 -47.12 -5.60
C LYS A 606 -20.34 -47.29 -5.02
N ILE A 607 -21.17 -46.25 -5.04
CA ILE A 607 -22.56 -46.34 -4.58
C ILE A 607 -23.34 -47.33 -5.45
N CYS A 608 -23.16 -47.31 -6.77
CA CYS A 608 -23.72 -48.32 -7.68
C CYS A 608 -23.25 -49.73 -7.34
N ASN A 609 -21.95 -49.93 -7.07
CA ASN A 609 -21.41 -51.22 -6.66
C ASN A 609 -22.07 -51.72 -5.36
N TYR A 610 -22.16 -50.89 -4.32
CA TYR A 610 -22.78 -51.29 -3.05
C TYR A 610 -24.30 -51.51 -3.16
N LEU A 611 -25.00 -50.75 -4.02
CA LEU A 611 -26.39 -51.05 -4.38
C LEU A 611 -26.52 -52.42 -5.03
N GLY A 612 -25.66 -52.74 -5.99
CA GLY A 612 -25.61 -54.05 -6.63
C GLY A 612 -25.43 -55.18 -5.62
N ILE A 613 -24.56 -54.99 -4.61
CA ILE A 613 -24.38 -55.95 -3.51
C ILE A 613 -25.67 -56.08 -2.69
N CYS A 614 -26.32 -54.98 -2.33
CA CYS A 614 -27.57 -55.01 -1.57
C CYS A 614 -28.67 -55.77 -2.31
N TYR A 615 -28.86 -55.49 -3.60
CA TYR A 615 -29.85 -56.20 -4.44
C TYR A 615 -29.50 -57.68 -4.61
N SER A 616 -28.22 -57.99 -4.81
CA SER A 616 -27.76 -59.38 -4.92
C SER A 616 -28.03 -60.17 -3.63
N ASN A 617 -27.81 -59.56 -2.46
CA ASN A 617 -28.09 -60.19 -1.16
C ASN A 617 -29.59 -60.44 -0.94
N GLN A 618 -30.47 -59.66 -1.57
CA GLN A 618 -31.92 -59.86 -1.56
C GLN A 618 -32.42 -60.72 -2.73
N ASN A 619 -31.52 -61.37 -3.49
CA ASN A 619 -31.82 -62.18 -4.66
C ASN A 619 -32.57 -61.42 -5.79
N GLN A 620 -32.47 -60.08 -5.81
CA GLN A 620 -33.00 -59.21 -6.87
C GLN A 620 -31.95 -59.06 -7.97
N LEU A 621 -31.68 -60.17 -8.67
CA LEU A 621 -30.53 -60.30 -9.56
C LEU A 621 -30.56 -59.33 -10.75
N GLU A 622 -31.73 -59.02 -11.32
CA GLU A 622 -31.84 -58.10 -12.46
C GLU A 622 -31.48 -56.65 -12.06
N SER A 623 -31.98 -56.18 -10.91
CA SER A 623 -31.61 -54.87 -10.35
C SER A 623 -30.14 -54.81 -9.97
N ALA A 624 -29.59 -55.90 -9.44
CA ALA A 624 -28.16 -56.01 -9.14
C ALA A 624 -27.31 -55.89 -10.42
N PHE A 625 -27.70 -56.57 -11.50
CA PHE A 625 -27.03 -56.52 -12.78
C PHE A 625 -27.00 -55.10 -13.36
N GLU A 626 -28.13 -54.39 -13.36
CA GLU A 626 -28.19 -53.00 -13.85
C GLU A 626 -27.32 -52.05 -13.01
N CYS A 627 -27.25 -52.24 -11.70
CA CYS A 627 -26.36 -51.45 -10.83
C CYS A 627 -24.87 -51.67 -11.18
N TYR A 628 -24.44 -52.92 -11.37
CA TYR A 628 -23.06 -53.22 -11.76
C TYR A 628 -22.73 -52.74 -13.17
N LYS A 629 -23.67 -52.88 -14.11
CA LYS A 629 -23.53 -52.34 -15.47
C LYS A 629 -23.37 -50.82 -15.44
N LYS A 630 -24.16 -50.12 -14.60
CA LYS A 630 -24.02 -48.68 -14.41
C LYS A 630 -22.66 -48.33 -13.79
N ALA A 631 -22.22 -49.05 -12.75
CA ALA A 631 -20.89 -48.84 -12.15
C ALA A 631 -19.76 -49.01 -13.16
N TYR A 632 -19.85 -50.00 -14.05
CA TYR A 632 -18.91 -50.21 -15.14
C TYR A 632 -18.96 -49.11 -16.20
N SER A 633 -20.15 -48.59 -16.52
CA SER A 633 -20.28 -47.48 -17.46
C SER A 633 -19.65 -46.18 -16.94
N LEU A 634 -19.66 -45.98 -15.62
CA LEU A 634 -19.04 -44.84 -14.94
C LEU A 634 -17.52 -44.98 -14.83
N ASP A 635 -17.02 -46.19 -14.61
CA ASP A 635 -15.58 -46.50 -14.61
C ASP A 635 -15.32 -47.84 -15.32
N GLN A 636 -14.82 -47.75 -16.55
CA GLN A 636 -14.52 -48.92 -17.37
C GLN A 636 -13.36 -49.77 -16.82
N LYS A 637 -12.58 -49.25 -15.85
CA LYS A 637 -11.52 -50.00 -15.17
C LYS A 637 -12.01 -50.69 -13.89
N ASN A 638 -13.29 -50.58 -13.56
CA ASN A 638 -13.88 -51.15 -12.35
C ASN A 638 -14.01 -52.68 -12.44
N SER A 639 -12.92 -53.39 -12.18
CA SER A 639 -12.83 -54.86 -12.21
C SER A 639 -13.83 -55.52 -11.25
N PHE A 640 -14.16 -54.85 -10.14
CA PHE A 640 -15.16 -55.31 -9.18
C PHE A 640 -16.57 -55.35 -9.80
N ALA A 641 -16.96 -54.30 -10.53
CA ALA A 641 -18.24 -54.26 -11.23
C ALA A 641 -18.33 -55.36 -12.29
N VAL A 642 -17.28 -55.56 -13.09
CA VAL A 642 -17.22 -56.61 -14.12
C VAL A 642 -17.37 -58.00 -13.53
N MET A 643 -16.61 -58.29 -12.47
CA MET A 643 -16.65 -59.60 -11.80
C MET A 643 -18.04 -59.91 -11.27
N ASN A 644 -18.65 -58.98 -10.51
CA ASN A 644 -19.97 -59.21 -9.93
C ASN A 644 -21.09 -59.22 -10.97
N MET A 645 -20.98 -58.43 -12.04
CA MET A 645 -21.90 -58.48 -13.17
C MET A 645 -21.90 -59.87 -13.83
N ASN A 646 -20.74 -60.49 -14.02
CA ASN A 646 -20.62 -61.84 -14.57
C ASN A 646 -21.20 -62.90 -13.63
N ILE A 647 -20.96 -62.78 -12.32
CA ILE A 647 -21.52 -63.68 -11.31
C ILE A 647 -23.06 -63.65 -11.36
N VAL A 648 -23.64 -62.45 -11.31
CA VAL A 648 -25.09 -62.25 -11.34
C VAL A 648 -25.68 -62.73 -12.67
N LYS A 649 -25.03 -62.46 -13.80
CA LYS A 649 -25.47 -62.94 -15.13
C LYS A 649 -25.56 -64.48 -15.18
N ASN A 650 -24.57 -65.18 -14.63
CA ASN A 650 -24.57 -66.64 -14.55
C ASN A 650 -25.69 -67.15 -13.62
N GLN A 651 -25.96 -66.47 -12.50
CA GLN A 651 -27.06 -66.83 -11.60
C GLN A 651 -28.43 -66.64 -12.26
N ILE A 652 -28.63 -65.54 -12.99
CA ILE A 652 -29.87 -65.30 -13.75
C ILE A 652 -30.08 -66.41 -14.79
N GLN A 653 -29.03 -66.80 -15.52
CA GLN A 653 -29.11 -67.89 -16.50
C GLN A 653 -29.48 -69.23 -15.86
N LYS A 654 -28.88 -69.57 -14.71
CA LYS A 654 -29.24 -70.77 -13.94
C LYS A 654 -30.70 -70.75 -13.48
N GLN A 655 -31.19 -69.62 -12.94
CA GLN A 655 -32.60 -69.50 -12.52
C GLN A 655 -33.57 -69.66 -13.70
N LYS A 656 -33.22 -69.14 -14.88
CA LYS A 656 -34.02 -69.31 -16.11
C LYS A 656 -34.03 -70.76 -16.63
N GLN A 657 -32.93 -71.50 -16.44
CA GLN A 657 -32.87 -72.92 -16.80
C GLN A 657 -33.70 -73.81 -15.86
N VAL A 658 -33.74 -73.50 -14.56
CA VAL A 658 -34.57 -74.23 -13.57
C VAL A 658 -36.06 -73.92 -13.72
N LYS A 659 -36.42 -72.69 -14.13
CA LYS A 659 -37.82 -72.28 -14.32
C LYS A 659 -38.43 -72.69 -15.67
N ASN A 660 -37.71 -73.40 -16.53
CA ASN A 660 -38.24 -73.82 -17.83
C ASN A 660 -38.98 -75.18 -17.70
N PRO A 661 -40.32 -75.21 -17.59
CA PRO A 661 -41.06 -76.44 -17.23
C PRO A 661 -40.92 -77.52 -18.31
N LEU A 662 -40.68 -77.11 -19.56
CA LEU A 662 -40.45 -78.00 -20.70
C LEU A 662 -39.20 -78.89 -20.53
N LYS A 663 -38.17 -78.43 -19.82
CA LYS A 663 -36.97 -79.27 -19.55
C LYS A 663 -37.18 -80.22 -18.37
N ILE A 664 -37.95 -79.85 -17.36
CA ILE A 664 -38.30 -80.73 -16.24
C ILE A 664 -39.28 -81.82 -16.70
N PHE A 665 -40.22 -81.48 -17.59
CA PHE A 665 -41.15 -82.44 -18.18
C PHE A 665 -40.45 -83.46 -19.11
N LEU A 666 -39.38 -83.07 -19.80
CA LEU A 666 -38.55 -83.96 -20.64
C LEU A 666 -37.56 -84.83 -19.84
N ILE A 667 -37.25 -84.47 -18.60
CA ILE A 667 -36.35 -85.24 -17.71
C ILE A 667 -37.14 -86.21 -16.81
N ILE A 668 -38.43 -85.95 -16.56
CA ILE A 668 -39.31 -86.85 -15.78
C ILE A 668 -40.00 -87.90 -16.68
N ASN A 669 -40.09 -87.66 -18.00
CA ASN A 669 -40.69 -88.59 -18.98
C ASN A 669 -39.67 -89.42 -19.78
N ASN A 670 -38.39 -89.35 -19.44
CA ASN A 670 -37.33 -90.27 -19.87
C ASN A 670 -36.81 -90.99 -18.63
#